data_AF-A0A8H5LRB6-F1
#
_entry.id   AF-A0A8H5LRB6-F1
#
_cell.length_a   1.000
_cell.length_b   1.000
_cell.length_c   1.000
_cell.angle_alpha   90.00
_cell.angle_beta   90.00
_cell.angle_gamma   90.00
#
_symmetry.space_group_name_H-M   'P 1'
#
loop_
_entity.id
_entity.type
_entity.pdbx_description
1 polymer ?
#
loop_
_entity_poly.entity_id
_entity_poly.type
_entity_poly.pdbx_seq_one_letter_code
_entity_poly.pdbx_strand_id
1 'polypeptide(L)'
;MDNSKLLNPSQLEDGSPGDRNLQARNSNISNFQGNTIYAVGHDQHNHYGPQIFQNFQQNAPIYYGPQIVQNISQNDFIRNMPRAKTALYDADDGKGQARKACTEGTRTEIISEIVNWASGKSTIKTVGYWICGMAGTGKSTIAMSVCIELEEQNLLGATFFCSRQIPECRDHRLIIPTIAYQLAHHLQVFAEELTEILRKEPEVFSKPPSIQLNLLLVKPWKKISSANMQTAVVVIDALDECEDISSVLSALIPAINKQSMPGLKFFFTSRPQGHIQRHLRINRPLPQGSQVEGMFLHDVEEELVKADISKFIKEEFEELMIPEEDIYINKLVEKSGKLFIYAATMVRYIKSYPEYVEDRLSEILEPTGAPQENQTWNLDYLYSTVIEVAISRNPRELSSKEFEECLKILHTIVIVGRPVSCSVISGLLGLKVRNVEGTVTQLQSVMYIGQTDKLVYTFHASFIDYILTQSRAGSVYVCKLLEHHTMLSRRCFNILTKLKFNICDLPSSFLADKDVPGIKEKLQRIDDTLRYACNYWGYHLGQSNMDAELDSQVIRFLKEKLMFWIEAMNLIRDLDNCSEIILCLEKVPIGLENSRKVMWDIQNFLTYTGSTDVKEMTPHLYLSLLSFWPYDFIGKLELRNTIKFEKRVRQQSVGYWKMNSAICCIDFSSDGKMLALGLEDGTIGILNLLTAKYIQELQGHAGHVNSVAFSPDGTKLASCSETLRLWDVTTGTHIAELLQDHTEWVYSVTFSPDGTKLASGSADNTLRLWDVATGTQITEPLQGHTDQVNSVAFSPDGTKLVSGSKDKTLRLWDAATGTQITEPLQGHTN
;
A
#
# COMPACT_ATOMS: atom_id res chain seq x y z
N MET A 1 -26.19 64.97 -43.00
CA MET A 1 -25.41 65.92 -42.19
C MET A 1 -24.67 65.19 -41.08
N ASP A 2 -23.35 65.11 -41.07
CA ASP A 2 -22.42 64.77 -42.17
C ASP A 2 -21.00 64.54 -41.60
N ASN A 3 -20.28 63.61 -42.20
CA ASN A 3 -18.81 63.61 -42.40
C ASN A 3 -17.85 64.26 -41.37
N SER A 4 -17.22 63.37 -40.59
CA SER A 4 -15.79 63.01 -40.67
C SER A 4 -14.66 64.06 -40.54
N LYS A 5 -13.74 63.79 -39.60
CA LYS A 5 -12.25 63.78 -39.72
C LYS A 5 -11.68 63.23 -38.39
N LEU A 6 -10.89 62.16 -38.36
CA LEU A 6 -9.52 61.96 -38.87
C LEU A 6 -8.48 62.94 -38.30
N LEU A 7 -7.64 62.42 -37.39
CA LEU A 7 -6.27 62.84 -37.13
C LEU A 7 -5.48 61.63 -36.59
N ASN A 8 -4.20 61.52 -36.94
CA ASN A 8 -3.34 60.38 -36.60
C ASN A 8 -2.85 60.43 -35.14
N PRO A 9 -2.35 59.30 -34.63
CA PRO A 9 -1.00 59.32 -34.07
C PRO A 9 -0.09 58.26 -34.71
N SER A 10 0.97 58.72 -35.35
CA SER A 10 2.20 57.96 -35.60
C SER A 10 3.25 58.39 -34.57
N GLN A 11 4.26 57.54 -34.32
CA GLN A 11 5.31 57.68 -33.30
C GLN A 11 4.88 57.39 -31.85
N LEU A 12 5.14 56.14 -31.44
CA LEU A 12 6.09 55.84 -30.37
C LEU A 12 6.59 54.40 -30.58
N GLU A 13 7.90 54.21 -30.59
CA GLU A 13 8.57 52.90 -30.77
C GLU A 13 8.91 52.24 -29.42
N ASP A 14 9.48 51.05 -29.51
CA ASP A 14 9.96 50.14 -28.44
C ASP A 14 8.92 49.34 -27.63
N GLY A 15 8.98 48.02 -27.83
CA GLY A 15 8.18 47.00 -27.18
C GLY A 15 8.33 45.64 -27.88
N SER A 16 9.25 44.80 -27.39
CA SER A 16 9.59 43.50 -27.99
C SER A 16 8.39 42.54 -28.11
N PRO A 17 8.15 41.90 -29.28
CA PRO A 17 7.07 40.93 -29.44
C PRO A 17 7.46 39.57 -28.84
N GLY A 18 7.05 39.34 -27.58
CA GLY A 18 7.06 38.01 -26.96
C GLY A 18 5.95 37.09 -27.49
N ASP A 19 6.17 35.78 -27.40
CA ASP A 19 5.45 34.71 -28.09
C ASP A 19 3.91 34.77 -28.02
N ARG A 20 3.29 34.36 -29.14
CA ARG A 20 1.86 34.01 -29.23
C ARG A 20 1.66 32.71 -30.00
N ASN A 21 1.92 31.59 -29.35
CA ASN A 21 1.58 30.29 -29.90
C ASN A 21 0.06 30.02 -29.81
N LEU A 22 -0.51 29.61 -30.94
CA LEU A 22 -1.85 29.04 -31.03
C LEU A 22 -1.76 27.53 -30.82
N GLN A 23 -2.47 27.00 -29.83
CA GLN A 23 -2.85 25.58 -29.80
C GLN A 23 -4.33 25.44 -29.45
N ALA A 24 -4.97 24.46 -30.08
CA ALA A 24 -6.37 24.12 -29.87
C ALA A 24 -6.59 22.60 -29.99
N ARG A 25 -6.07 21.85 -29.01
CA ARG A 25 -6.53 20.51 -28.61
C ARG A 25 -6.47 20.44 -27.07
N ASN A 26 -7.32 19.61 -26.47
CA ASN A 26 -7.62 19.69 -25.03
C ASN A 26 -6.48 19.19 -24.13
N SER A 27 -5.73 20.10 -23.51
CA SER A 27 -4.87 19.81 -22.35
C SER A 27 -4.80 21.01 -21.40
N ASN A 28 -4.79 20.76 -20.08
CA ASN A 28 -4.88 21.80 -19.03
C ASN A 28 -3.49 22.18 -18.46
N ILE A 29 -2.53 22.45 -19.35
CA ILE A 29 -1.19 22.97 -19.02
C ILE A 29 -0.87 24.07 -20.03
N SER A 30 -0.73 25.33 -19.56
CA SER A 30 -0.73 26.50 -20.44
C SER A 30 0.44 27.49 -20.25
N ASN A 31 1.47 27.14 -19.48
CA ASN A 31 2.73 27.89 -19.41
C ASN A 31 3.90 27.01 -18.93
N PHE A 32 5.10 27.31 -19.42
CA PHE A 32 6.38 26.73 -19.00
C PHE A 32 7.34 27.85 -18.61
N GLN A 33 8.16 27.63 -17.58
CA GLN A 33 9.35 28.44 -17.31
C GLN A 33 10.49 27.55 -16.82
N GLY A 34 11.50 27.34 -17.68
CA GLY A 34 12.68 26.54 -17.37
C GLY A 34 12.35 25.10 -16.98
N ASN A 35 12.86 24.67 -15.84
CA ASN A 35 12.66 23.32 -15.29
C ASN A 35 11.40 23.17 -14.42
N THR A 36 10.32 23.91 -14.72
CA THR A 36 9.06 23.85 -13.96
C THR A 36 7.82 23.79 -14.87
N ILE A 37 6.98 22.76 -14.68
CA ILE A 37 5.66 22.58 -15.31
C ILE A 37 4.59 23.17 -14.40
N TYR A 38 3.58 23.85 -14.96
CA TYR A 38 2.43 24.39 -14.21
C TYR A 38 1.09 23.78 -14.67
N ALA A 39 0.36 23.10 -13.77
CA ALA A 39 -1.03 22.70 -14.04
C ALA A 39 -1.96 23.93 -14.00
N VAL A 40 -2.83 24.10 -15.00
CA VAL A 40 -3.76 25.23 -15.10
C VAL A 40 -5.15 24.73 -15.51
N GLY A 41 -6.04 24.60 -14.52
CA GLY A 41 -7.44 24.25 -14.76
C GLY A 41 -8.22 25.40 -15.38
N HIS A 42 -8.79 25.18 -16.57
CA HIS A 42 -9.57 26.19 -17.30
C HIS A 42 -11.05 26.27 -16.88
N ASP A 43 -11.30 26.57 -15.59
CA ASP A 43 -12.67 26.85 -15.11
C ASP A 43 -12.99 28.35 -15.15
N GLN A 44 -13.96 28.74 -15.98
CA GLN A 44 -14.57 30.07 -15.92
C GLN A 44 -15.73 30.07 -14.93
N HIS A 45 -15.57 30.59 -13.70
CA HIS A 45 -16.61 31.36 -12.99
C HIS A 45 -16.11 32.09 -11.71
N ASN A 46 -16.56 33.33 -11.54
CA ASN A 46 -16.02 34.36 -10.62
C ASN A 46 -16.36 34.15 -9.12
N HIS A 47 -15.44 34.46 -8.18
CA HIS A 47 -15.73 34.81 -6.76
C HIS A 47 -14.81 35.97 -6.20
N TYR A 48 -15.21 36.80 -5.21
CA TYR A 48 -14.43 37.96 -4.66
C TYR A 48 -14.36 38.08 -3.13
N GLY A 49 -13.36 38.83 -2.66
CA GLY A 49 -13.32 39.39 -1.29
C GLY A 49 -13.18 40.94 -1.29
N PRO A 50 -13.57 41.63 -0.20
CA PRO A 50 -13.25 43.04 0.02
C PRO A 50 -11.74 43.30 0.12
N GLN A 51 -11.35 44.57 0.10
CA GLN A 51 -9.95 44.98 0.29
C GLN A 51 -9.54 44.85 1.76
N ILE A 52 -8.43 44.14 2.04
CA ILE A 52 -7.38 44.51 3.00
C ILE A 52 -6.09 43.83 2.51
N PHE A 53 -5.15 44.62 1.98
CA PHE A 53 -3.77 44.16 1.74
C PHE A 53 -2.78 45.35 1.73
N GLN A 54 -2.85 46.15 2.80
CA GLN A 54 -1.86 47.15 3.19
C GLN A 54 -1.92 47.26 4.73
N ASN A 55 -0.79 47.61 5.36
CA ASN A 55 -0.60 47.67 6.81
C ASN A 55 -0.67 46.32 7.56
N PHE A 56 0.27 45.40 7.27
CA PHE A 56 0.89 44.58 8.33
C PHE A 56 2.36 44.20 8.03
N GLN A 57 3.12 45.12 7.42
CA GLN A 57 4.58 45.14 7.57
C GLN A 57 4.94 46.08 8.73
N GLN A 58 5.12 45.53 9.93
CA GLN A 58 6.11 45.99 10.93
C GLN A 58 6.04 45.12 12.21
N ASN A 59 7.21 44.95 12.84
CA ASN A 59 7.39 44.56 14.25
C ASN A 59 7.00 43.14 14.71
N ALA A 60 7.63 42.13 14.11
CA ALA A 60 8.14 40.96 14.84
C ALA A 60 9.48 40.52 14.22
N PRO A 61 10.51 40.14 15.01
CA PRO A 61 11.79 39.75 14.47
C PRO A 61 11.73 38.35 13.83
N ILE A 62 12.20 38.22 12.59
CA ILE A 62 12.48 36.92 11.99
C ILE A 62 13.69 36.33 12.70
N TYR A 63 13.45 35.46 13.67
CA TYR A 63 14.49 34.56 14.15
C TYR A 63 14.83 33.60 13.01
N TYR A 64 16.04 33.75 12.46
CA TYR A 64 16.71 32.64 11.81
C TYR A 64 17.00 31.58 12.87
N GLY A 65 16.05 30.67 13.08
CA GLY A 65 16.35 29.39 13.71
C GLY A 65 17.49 28.76 12.91
N PRO A 66 18.62 28.39 13.56
CA PRO A 66 19.73 27.80 12.83
C PRO A 66 19.25 26.53 12.13
N GLN A 67 19.84 26.21 10.98
CA GLN A 67 19.57 24.96 10.30
C GLN A 67 19.73 23.82 11.31
N ILE A 68 18.65 23.08 11.59
CA ILE A 68 18.72 21.82 12.33
C ILE A 68 19.21 20.73 11.37
N VAL A 69 20.39 20.95 10.80
CA VAL A 69 21.38 19.89 10.68
C VAL A 69 21.81 19.58 12.11
N GLN A 70 20.96 18.84 12.82
CA GLN A 70 21.45 18.05 13.93
C GLN A 70 22.60 17.21 13.38
N ASN A 71 23.71 17.14 14.12
CA ASN A 71 24.67 16.06 13.96
C ASN A 71 23.96 14.78 14.41
N ILE A 72 23.10 14.26 13.53
CA ILE A 72 22.51 12.93 13.62
C ILE A 72 23.68 11.97 13.80
N SER A 73 23.68 11.27 14.92
CA SER A 73 24.65 10.21 15.13
C SER A 73 24.41 9.14 14.08
N GLN A 74 25.43 8.34 13.76
CA GLN A 74 25.26 7.24 12.77
C GLN A 74 24.06 6.32 13.12
N ASN A 75 23.67 6.25 14.40
CA ASN A 75 22.53 5.48 14.87
C ASN A 75 21.14 6.05 14.50
N ASP A 76 20.95 7.36 14.31
CA ASP A 76 19.57 7.91 14.27
C ASP A 76 18.85 7.64 12.94
N PHE A 77 19.59 7.45 11.84
CA PHE A 77 19.04 6.90 10.60
C PHE A 77 18.43 5.51 10.80
N ILE A 78 19.14 4.62 11.52
CA ILE A 78 18.69 3.25 11.79
C ILE A 78 17.54 3.25 12.81
N ARG A 79 17.62 4.07 13.86
CA ARG A 79 16.55 4.23 14.88
C ARG A 79 15.21 4.64 14.27
N ASN A 80 15.25 5.45 13.21
CA ASN A 80 14.06 5.97 12.52
C ASN A 80 13.53 5.06 11.40
N MET A 81 14.14 3.88 11.16
CA MET A 81 13.62 2.93 10.18
C MET A 81 12.21 2.44 10.56
N PRO A 82 11.26 2.35 9.60
CA PRO A 82 10.00 1.66 9.82
C PRO A 82 10.28 0.19 10.11
N ARG A 83 9.67 -0.34 11.17
CA ARG A 83 9.86 -1.72 11.63
C ARG A 83 8.69 -2.17 12.49
N ALA A 84 8.39 -3.46 12.44
CA ALA A 84 7.50 -4.10 13.40
C ALA A 84 8.30 -4.42 14.69
N LYS A 85 7.83 -3.91 15.82
CA LYS A 85 8.41 -4.12 17.15
C LYS A 85 7.90 -5.42 17.78
N THR A 86 6.62 -5.76 17.56
CA THR A 86 6.01 -7.00 18.06
C THR A 86 6.34 -8.23 17.21
N ALA A 87 7.03 -8.06 16.08
CA ALA A 87 7.49 -9.15 15.23
C ALA A 87 8.76 -9.84 15.75
N LEU A 88 9.46 -9.25 16.73
CA LEU A 88 10.52 -9.92 17.48
C LEU A 88 9.97 -11.15 18.21
N TYR A 89 10.75 -12.23 18.29
CA TYR A 89 10.29 -13.51 18.86
C TYR A 89 9.90 -13.42 20.35
N ASP A 90 10.67 -12.65 21.12
CA ASP A 90 10.56 -12.39 22.56
C ASP A 90 9.52 -11.32 22.94
N ALA A 91 9.02 -10.56 21.97
CA ALA A 91 8.04 -9.51 22.22
C ALA A 91 6.73 -10.03 22.83
N ASP A 92 6.06 -9.18 23.60
CA ASP A 92 4.71 -9.38 24.10
C ASP A 92 3.77 -9.75 22.94
N ASP A 93 3.13 -10.92 23.03
CA ASP A 93 2.22 -11.42 21.99
C ASP A 93 0.79 -10.84 22.11
N GLY A 94 0.62 -9.87 23.02
CA GLY A 94 -0.62 -9.19 23.41
C GLY A 94 -1.04 -9.56 24.84
N LYS A 95 -0.58 -10.70 25.37
CA LYS A 95 -0.97 -11.23 26.69
C LYS A 95 -0.26 -10.58 27.88
N GLY A 96 0.65 -9.62 27.68
CA GLY A 96 1.61 -9.22 28.70
C GLY A 96 2.67 -10.29 28.96
N GLN A 97 2.89 -11.19 27.99
CA GLN A 97 3.79 -12.33 28.08
C GLN A 97 4.43 -12.60 26.70
N ALA A 98 5.67 -13.08 26.71
CA ALA A 98 6.33 -13.58 25.50
C ALA A 98 5.64 -14.85 24.98
N ARG A 99 5.83 -15.18 23.70
CA ARG A 99 5.28 -16.40 23.09
C ARG A 99 5.80 -17.65 23.82
N LYS A 100 4.91 -18.59 24.20
CA LYS A 100 5.34 -19.88 24.79
C LYS A 100 6.14 -20.71 23.76
N ALA A 101 7.28 -21.23 24.22
CA ALA A 101 8.07 -22.26 23.55
C ALA A 101 7.39 -23.65 23.65
N CYS A 102 8.00 -24.69 23.06
CA CYS A 102 7.58 -26.07 23.30
C CYS A 102 7.75 -26.46 24.78
N THR A 103 6.80 -27.25 25.30
CA THR A 103 6.88 -27.97 26.58
C THR A 103 8.23 -28.69 26.70
N GLU A 104 8.87 -28.65 27.88
CA GLU A 104 10.25 -29.14 28.02
C GLU A 104 10.36 -30.60 27.57
N GLY A 105 11.36 -30.93 26.77
CA GLY A 105 11.57 -32.30 26.29
C GLY A 105 10.53 -32.82 25.29
N THR A 106 9.63 -31.97 24.76
CA THR A 106 8.80 -32.29 23.58
C THR A 106 9.46 -31.80 22.29
N ARG A 107 9.18 -32.44 21.14
CA ARG A 107 9.69 -32.04 19.80
C ARG A 107 11.23 -31.93 19.67
N THR A 108 11.98 -32.51 20.62
CA THR A 108 13.43 -32.34 20.77
C THR A 108 14.22 -32.75 19.53
N GLU A 109 13.84 -33.83 18.85
CA GLU A 109 14.50 -34.31 17.62
C GLU A 109 14.37 -33.30 16.47
N ILE A 110 13.17 -32.73 16.27
CA ILE A 110 12.89 -31.73 15.23
C ILE A 110 13.68 -30.44 15.50
N ILE A 111 13.65 -29.95 16.74
CA ILE A 111 14.42 -28.76 17.17
C ILE A 111 15.92 -29.02 16.95
N SER A 112 16.41 -30.20 17.36
CA SER A 112 17.80 -30.62 17.18
C SER A 112 18.21 -30.71 15.71
N GLU A 113 17.36 -31.20 14.82
CA GLU A 113 17.67 -31.27 13.38
C GLU A 113 17.88 -29.86 12.80
N ILE A 114 16.96 -28.93 13.10
CA ILE A 114 16.99 -27.54 12.62
C ILE A 114 18.21 -26.81 13.18
N VAL A 115 18.53 -27.02 14.45
CA VAL A 115 19.68 -26.38 15.13
C VAL A 115 21.01 -26.97 14.64
N ASN A 116 21.08 -28.26 14.34
CA ASN A 116 22.23 -28.88 13.67
C ASN A 116 22.36 -28.41 12.21
N TRP A 117 21.26 -28.17 11.49
CA TRP A 117 21.27 -27.54 10.17
C TRP A 117 21.80 -26.09 10.26
N ALA A 118 21.27 -25.29 11.18
CA ALA A 118 21.67 -23.90 11.40
C ALA A 118 23.17 -23.78 11.75
N SER A 119 23.65 -24.57 12.71
CA SER A 119 25.07 -24.62 13.10
C SER A 119 25.98 -25.36 12.09
N GLY A 120 25.44 -25.92 11.01
CA GLY A 120 26.21 -26.58 9.95
C GLY A 120 26.76 -27.96 10.31
N LYS A 121 26.28 -28.57 11.41
CA LYS A 121 26.60 -29.94 11.85
C LYS A 121 25.80 -31.00 11.07
N SER A 122 24.65 -30.64 10.50
CA SER A 122 23.79 -31.54 9.72
C SER A 122 24.40 -31.95 8.37
N THR A 123 23.92 -33.07 7.83
CA THR A 123 24.13 -33.48 6.43
C THR A 123 23.46 -32.53 5.44
N ILE A 124 22.40 -31.84 5.87
CA ILE A 124 21.64 -30.86 5.10
C ILE A 124 22.45 -29.56 5.01
N LYS A 125 22.86 -29.17 3.80
CA LYS A 125 23.71 -27.99 3.52
C LYS A 125 22.96 -26.84 2.83
N THR A 126 21.64 -26.77 3.00
CA THR A 126 20.81 -25.71 2.40
C THR A 126 21.00 -24.36 3.08
N VAL A 127 20.80 -23.27 2.33
CA VAL A 127 20.71 -21.90 2.87
C VAL A 127 19.32 -21.61 3.46
N GLY A 128 18.28 -22.30 2.99
CA GLY A 128 16.92 -22.23 3.55
C GLY A 128 16.44 -23.54 4.18
N TYR A 129 15.58 -23.44 5.19
CA TYR A 129 14.84 -24.56 5.78
C TYR A 129 13.39 -24.10 6.08
N TRP A 130 12.41 -24.94 5.79
CA TRP A 130 10.98 -24.62 5.89
C TRP A 130 10.22 -25.73 6.62
N ILE A 131 9.49 -25.36 7.68
CA ILE A 131 8.46 -26.21 8.28
C ILE A 131 7.10 -25.89 7.68
N CYS A 132 6.50 -26.90 7.06
CA CYS A 132 5.15 -26.83 6.56
C CYS A 132 4.22 -27.73 7.39
N GLY A 133 3.05 -27.22 7.77
CA GLY A 133 2.13 -27.96 8.64
C GLY A 133 0.76 -27.32 8.73
N MET A 134 -0.26 -28.13 9.00
CA MET A 134 -1.65 -27.67 9.09
C MET A 134 -1.87 -26.67 10.24
N ALA A 135 -3.06 -26.11 10.29
CA ALA A 135 -3.52 -25.29 11.40
C ALA A 135 -3.31 -26.04 12.74
N GLY A 136 -2.62 -25.44 13.70
CA GLY A 136 -2.47 -26.01 15.04
C GLY A 136 -1.48 -27.17 15.25
N THR A 137 -0.57 -27.43 14.30
CA THR A 137 0.48 -28.47 14.45
C THR A 137 1.73 -27.99 15.24
N GLY A 138 1.65 -26.87 15.98
CA GLY A 138 2.76 -26.36 16.80
C GLY A 138 3.88 -25.58 16.08
N LYS A 139 3.70 -25.18 14.80
CA LYS A 139 4.74 -24.48 14.00
C LYS A 139 5.43 -23.31 14.71
N SER A 140 4.65 -22.32 15.14
CA SER A 140 5.16 -21.11 15.82
C SER A 140 5.79 -21.41 17.18
N THR A 141 5.33 -22.47 17.84
CA THR A 141 5.87 -22.97 19.11
C THR A 141 7.26 -23.61 18.91
N ILE A 142 7.42 -24.39 17.83
CA ILE A 142 8.72 -24.92 17.38
C ILE A 142 9.63 -23.77 16.96
N ALA A 143 9.12 -22.78 16.23
CA ALA A 143 9.90 -21.59 15.84
C ALA A 143 10.39 -20.78 17.05
N MET A 144 9.58 -20.67 18.11
CA MET A 144 9.97 -20.03 19.37
C MET A 144 11.11 -20.80 20.05
N SER A 145 10.99 -22.13 20.22
CA SER A 145 12.08 -22.97 20.76
C SER A 145 13.36 -22.90 19.93
N VAL A 146 13.24 -22.88 18.60
CA VAL A 146 14.37 -22.71 17.68
C VAL A 146 15.01 -21.33 17.83
N CYS A 147 14.25 -20.25 18.06
CA CYS A 147 14.84 -18.93 18.32
C CYS A 147 15.67 -18.93 19.61
N ILE A 148 15.15 -19.50 20.71
CA ILE A 148 15.85 -19.56 22.01
C ILE A 148 17.18 -20.32 21.88
N GLU A 149 17.17 -21.55 21.35
CA GLU A 149 18.38 -22.37 21.17
C GLU A 149 19.38 -21.71 20.19
N LEU A 150 18.91 -20.98 19.18
CA LEU A 150 19.78 -20.21 18.29
C LEU A 150 20.36 -18.95 18.95
N GLU A 151 19.67 -18.33 19.90
CA GLU A 151 20.21 -17.20 20.68
C GLU A 151 21.28 -17.69 21.67
N GLU A 152 21.02 -18.77 22.39
CA GLU A 152 22.01 -19.42 23.28
C GLU A 152 23.28 -19.82 22.51
N GLN A 153 23.14 -20.39 21.31
CA GLN A 153 24.28 -20.71 20.43
C GLN A 153 24.88 -19.48 19.69
N ASN A 154 24.36 -18.27 19.91
CA ASN A 154 24.80 -17.02 19.27
C ASN A 154 24.74 -17.06 17.72
N LEU A 155 23.75 -17.78 17.19
CA LEU A 155 23.44 -17.96 15.77
C LEU A 155 22.20 -17.17 15.32
N LEU A 156 21.35 -16.69 16.23
CA LEU A 156 20.17 -15.89 15.90
C LEU A 156 20.61 -14.50 15.40
N GLY A 157 20.18 -14.11 14.19
CA GLY A 157 20.52 -12.81 13.59
C GLY A 157 19.33 -11.85 13.49
N ALA A 158 18.13 -12.36 13.19
CA ALA A 158 16.90 -11.57 13.14
C ALA A 158 15.66 -12.48 13.18
N THR A 159 14.54 -11.93 13.62
CA THR A 159 13.23 -12.61 13.71
C THR A 159 12.11 -11.74 13.13
N PHE A 160 11.11 -12.39 12.51
CA PHE A 160 9.85 -11.76 12.12
C PHE A 160 8.71 -12.76 12.25
N PHE A 161 7.93 -12.64 13.33
CA PHE A 161 6.74 -13.45 13.58
C PHE A 161 5.52 -12.76 12.97
N CYS A 162 4.97 -13.34 11.91
CA CYS A 162 3.76 -12.82 11.26
C CYS A 162 2.52 -13.07 12.12
N SER A 163 1.49 -12.23 11.98
CA SER A 163 0.21 -12.41 12.68
C SER A 163 -0.89 -11.63 11.99
N ARG A 164 -2.01 -12.29 11.63
CA ARG A 164 -3.18 -11.61 11.03
C ARG A 164 -3.76 -10.52 11.94
N GLN A 165 -3.54 -10.65 13.23
CA GLN A 165 -4.12 -9.79 14.27
C GLN A 165 -3.30 -8.51 14.43
N ILE A 166 -1.97 -8.57 14.50
CA ILE A 166 -1.16 -7.39 14.80
C ILE A 166 -0.81 -6.64 13.50
N PRO A 167 -1.23 -5.37 13.30
CA PRO A 167 -1.11 -4.69 12.00
C PRO A 167 0.31 -4.58 11.45
N GLU A 168 1.33 -4.41 12.32
CA GLU A 168 2.73 -4.38 11.88
C GLU A 168 3.32 -5.78 11.60
N CYS A 169 2.73 -6.85 12.14
CA CYS A 169 3.14 -8.24 11.86
C CYS A 169 2.48 -8.82 10.60
N ARG A 170 1.44 -8.19 10.04
CA ARG A 170 0.82 -8.62 8.77
C ARG A 170 1.30 -7.82 7.55
N ASP A 171 1.98 -6.69 7.76
CA ASP A 171 2.46 -5.83 6.69
C ASP A 171 3.80 -6.34 6.11
N HIS A 172 3.75 -6.93 4.93
CA HIS A 172 4.94 -7.46 4.25
C HIS A 172 6.03 -6.40 4.02
N ARG A 173 5.65 -5.11 3.92
CA ARG A 173 6.57 -3.99 3.68
C ARG A 173 7.53 -3.79 4.86
N LEU A 174 7.15 -4.25 6.06
CA LEU A 174 7.98 -4.14 7.26
C LEU A 174 8.96 -5.31 7.42
N ILE A 175 8.81 -6.43 6.71
CA ILE A 175 9.67 -7.62 6.88
C ILE A 175 11.16 -7.29 6.64
N ILE A 176 11.49 -6.78 5.45
CA ILE A 176 12.88 -6.51 5.05
C ILE A 176 13.51 -5.40 5.93
N PRO A 177 12.85 -4.25 6.19
CA PRO A 177 13.35 -3.25 7.13
C PRO A 177 13.55 -3.75 8.56
N THR A 178 12.65 -4.60 9.08
CA THR A 178 12.74 -5.14 10.45
C THR A 178 13.89 -6.13 10.61
N ILE A 179 14.18 -6.94 9.58
CA ILE A 179 15.35 -7.82 9.53
C ILE A 179 16.64 -6.99 9.43
N ALA A 180 16.67 -5.98 8.56
CA ALA A 180 17.84 -5.10 8.40
C ALA A 180 18.18 -4.32 9.68
N TYR A 181 17.15 -3.84 10.40
CA TYR A 181 17.30 -3.16 11.69
C TYR A 181 17.91 -4.08 12.76
N GLN A 182 17.45 -5.33 12.87
CA GLN A 182 18.01 -6.30 13.83
C GLN A 182 19.47 -6.63 13.50
N LEU A 183 19.76 -7.00 12.25
CA LEU A 183 21.14 -7.31 11.82
C LEU A 183 22.09 -6.13 12.06
N ALA A 184 21.63 -4.89 11.85
CA ALA A 184 22.41 -3.69 12.17
C ALA A 184 22.66 -3.50 13.67
N HIS A 185 21.80 -4.02 14.56
CA HIS A 185 22.03 -3.93 16.01
C HIS A 185 23.12 -4.90 16.49
N HIS A 186 23.26 -6.06 15.84
CA HIS A 186 24.26 -7.08 16.20
C HIS A 186 25.58 -6.97 15.41
N LEU A 187 25.57 -6.35 14.22
CA LEU A 187 26.72 -6.32 13.30
C LEU A 187 27.10 -4.87 12.94
N GLN A 188 28.13 -4.31 13.61
CA GLN A 188 28.57 -2.93 13.39
C GLN A 188 28.88 -2.61 11.91
N VAL A 189 29.58 -3.51 11.20
CA VAL A 189 29.93 -3.33 9.78
C VAL A 189 28.68 -3.36 8.87
N PHE A 190 27.60 -4.04 9.30
CA PHE A 190 26.28 -3.95 8.65
C PHE A 190 25.69 -2.55 8.85
N ALA A 191 25.67 -2.06 10.10
CA ALA A 191 25.12 -0.77 10.46
C ALA A 191 25.79 0.40 9.75
N GLU A 192 27.12 0.38 9.62
CA GLU A 192 27.89 1.40 8.92
C GLU A 192 27.50 1.51 7.44
N GLU A 193 27.41 0.38 6.73
CA GLU A 193 26.98 0.35 5.32
C GLU A 193 25.48 0.66 5.15
N LEU A 194 24.63 0.17 6.06
CA LEU A 194 23.21 0.51 6.05
C LEU A 194 23.01 2.01 6.23
N THR A 195 23.76 2.65 7.13
CA THR A 195 23.73 4.10 7.36
C THR A 195 24.25 4.88 6.14
N GLU A 196 25.26 4.37 5.43
CA GLU A 196 25.72 4.92 4.14
C GLU A 196 24.61 4.89 3.07
N ILE A 197 23.83 3.81 3.01
CA ILE A 197 22.76 3.61 2.03
C ILE A 197 21.54 4.46 2.37
N LEU A 198 21.08 4.46 3.63
CA LEU A 198 19.95 5.29 4.09
C LEU A 198 20.18 6.79 3.90
N ARG A 199 21.44 7.24 4.01
CA ARG A 199 21.83 8.64 3.75
C ARG A 199 21.79 9.02 2.26
N LYS A 200 21.96 8.05 1.36
CA LYS A 200 21.94 8.25 -0.11
C LYS A 200 20.55 8.00 -0.71
N GLU A 201 19.77 7.10 -0.12
CA GLU A 201 18.45 6.67 -0.59
C GLU A 201 17.41 6.67 0.56
N PRO A 202 17.02 7.83 1.11
CA PRO A 202 16.05 7.90 2.21
C PRO A 202 14.68 7.30 1.85
N GLU A 203 14.28 7.42 0.58
CA GLU A 203 13.06 6.84 -0.01
C GLU A 203 13.12 5.32 -0.21
N VAL A 204 14.12 4.60 0.31
CA VAL A 204 14.23 3.14 0.11
C VAL A 204 12.98 2.37 0.54
N PHE A 205 12.27 2.82 1.59
CA PHE A 205 11.09 2.15 2.13
C PHE A 205 9.84 2.26 1.25
N SER A 206 9.78 3.22 0.32
CA SER A 206 8.70 3.37 -0.66
C SER A 206 8.94 2.58 -1.95
N LYS A 207 10.11 1.92 -2.08
CA LYS A 207 10.49 1.10 -3.26
C LYS A 207 10.02 -0.36 -3.14
N PRO A 208 9.87 -1.11 -4.25
CA PRO A 208 9.47 -2.52 -4.23
C PRO A 208 10.41 -3.43 -3.41
N PRO A 209 9.91 -4.58 -2.87
CA PRO A 209 10.70 -5.50 -2.04
C PRO A 209 12.01 -5.99 -2.66
N SER A 210 12.10 -6.12 -3.99
CA SER A 210 13.33 -6.49 -4.70
C SER A 210 14.45 -5.46 -4.56
N ILE A 211 14.10 -4.16 -4.58
CA ILE A 211 15.04 -3.06 -4.39
C ILE A 211 15.38 -2.95 -2.89
N GLN A 212 14.38 -3.03 -2.01
CA GLN A 212 14.60 -3.04 -0.57
C GLN A 212 15.55 -4.15 -0.13
N LEU A 213 15.35 -5.39 -0.61
CA LEU A 213 16.22 -6.52 -0.28
C LEU A 213 17.67 -6.26 -0.69
N ASN A 214 17.87 -5.72 -1.90
CA ASN A 214 19.21 -5.46 -2.43
C ASN A 214 19.93 -4.36 -1.64
N LEU A 215 19.21 -3.29 -1.26
CA LEU A 215 19.77 -2.13 -0.56
C LEU A 215 19.92 -2.35 0.95
N LEU A 216 18.92 -2.93 1.60
CA LEU A 216 18.86 -3.05 3.06
C LEU A 216 19.53 -4.32 3.59
N LEU A 217 19.59 -5.41 2.82
CA LEU A 217 20.25 -6.66 3.23
C LEU A 217 21.49 -7.01 2.37
N VAL A 218 21.34 -7.16 1.06
CA VAL A 218 22.39 -7.77 0.21
C VAL A 218 23.65 -6.90 0.11
N LYS A 219 23.52 -5.57 -0.08
CA LYS A 219 24.67 -4.65 -0.11
C LYS A 219 25.41 -4.62 1.25
N PRO A 220 24.78 -4.34 2.40
CA PRO A 220 25.43 -4.43 3.71
C PRO A 220 26.08 -5.79 4.00
N TRP A 221 25.39 -6.90 3.72
CA TRP A 221 25.91 -8.24 4.01
C TRP A 221 27.19 -8.56 3.24
N LYS A 222 27.28 -8.15 1.97
CA LYS A 222 28.46 -8.39 1.13
C LYS A 222 29.73 -7.73 1.70
N LYS A 223 29.61 -6.55 2.33
CA LYS A 223 30.74 -5.88 2.97
C LYS A 223 31.34 -6.73 4.10
N ILE A 224 30.48 -7.33 4.93
CA ILE A 224 30.85 -8.17 6.08
C ILE A 224 31.51 -9.48 5.64
N SER A 225 31.00 -10.08 4.55
CA SER A 225 31.47 -11.38 4.03
C SER A 225 32.95 -11.41 3.62
N SER A 226 33.62 -10.25 3.57
CA SER A 226 35.06 -10.10 3.33
C SER A 226 35.94 -10.18 4.59
N ALA A 227 35.37 -10.06 5.80
CA ALA A 227 36.12 -9.81 7.03
C ALA A 227 36.09 -10.98 8.05
N ASN A 228 34.95 -11.66 8.21
CA ASN A 228 34.86 -12.93 8.95
C ASN A 228 33.52 -13.62 8.66
N MET A 229 33.52 -14.94 8.43
CA MET A 229 32.28 -15.70 8.17
C MET A 229 31.58 -16.15 9.45
N GLN A 230 30.93 -15.19 10.13
CA GLN A 230 29.93 -15.54 11.15
C GLN A 230 28.68 -16.09 10.47
N THR A 231 28.21 -17.26 10.91
CA THR A 231 26.93 -17.82 10.45
C THR A 231 25.80 -17.22 11.28
N ALA A 232 24.74 -16.74 10.62
CA ALA A 232 23.57 -16.17 11.28
C ALA A 232 22.28 -16.72 10.65
N VAL A 233 21.21 -16.78 11.43
CA VAL A 233 19.89 -17.27 11.01
C VAL A 233 18.85 -16.16 11.12
N VAL A 234 18.07 -15.98 10.06
CA VAL A 234 16.84 -15.18 10.06
C VAL A 234 15.65 -16.13 10.19
N VAL A 235 14.81 -15.93 11.20
CA VAL A 235 13.57 -16.71 11.40
C VAL A 235 12.37 -15.88 10.94
N ILE A 236 11.56 -16.42 10.02
CA ILE A 236 10.29 -15.81 9.60
C ILE A 236 9.16 -16.83 9.83
N ASP A 237 8.39 -16.61 10.89
CA ASP A 237 7.30 -17.50 11.30
C ASP A 237 5.96 -17.11 10.67
N ALA A 238 5.12 -18.11 10.43
CA ALA A 238 3.71 -17.96 10.01
C ALA A 238 3.51 -17.13 8.73
N LEU A 239 4.29 -17.38 7.67
CA LEU A 239 4.19 -16.67 6.37
C LEU A 239 2.75 -16.57 5.81
N ASP A 240 1.87 -17.52 6.15
CA ASP A 240 0.44 -17.54 5.76
C ASP A 240 -0.49 -16.63 6.60
N GLU A 241 0.09 -15.80 7.47
CA GLU A 241 -0.56 -14.76 8.26
C GLU A 241 -0.12 -13.33 7.88
N CYS A 242 0.69 -13.18 6.83
CA CYS A 242 1.13 -11.90 6.27
C CYS A 242 0.39 -11.57 4.95
N GLU A 243 -0.02 -10.31 4.78
CA GLU A 243 -0.72 -9.81 3.59
C GLU A 243 0.28 -9.63 2.42
N ASP A 244 -0.02 -10.18 1.24
CA ASP A 244 0.88 -10.23 0.06
C ASP A 244 2.33 -10.67 0.33
N ILE A 245 2.51 -11.74 1.12
CA ILE A 245 3.83 -12.35 1.35
C ILE A 245 4.55 -12.79 0.06
N SER A 246 3.81 -12.96 -1.05
CA SER A 246 4.36 -13.33 -2.36
C SER A 246 5.31 -12.27 -2.94
N SER A 247 5.05 -10.98 -2.72
CA SER A 247 5.95 -9.92 -3.20
C SER A 247 7.33 -9.99 -2.55
N VAL A 248 7.38 -10.22 -1.23
CA VAL A 248 8.64 -10.41 -0.48
C VAL A 248 9.32 -11.74 -0.86
N LEU A 249 8.58 -12.85 -0.96
CA LEU A 249 9.14 -14.14 -1.37
C LEU A 249 9.68 -14.12 -2.82
N SER A 250 9.07 -13.34 -3.71
CA SER A 250 9.56 -13.14 -5.09
C SER A 250 10.93 -12.46 -5.15
N ALA A 251 11.30 -11.67 -4.13
CA ALA A 251 12.61 -11.06 -3.99
C ALA A 251 13.58 -11.97 -3.20
N LEU A 252 13.15 -12.46 -2.04
CA LEU A 252 14.00 -13.15 -1.07
C LEU A 252 14.51 -14.49 -1.58
N ILE A 253 13.63 -15.34 -2.13
CA ILE A 253 14.01 -16.71 -2.50
C ILE A 253 15.02 -16.72 -3.68
N PRO A 254 14.89 -15.88 -4.72
CA PRO A 254 15.95 -15.74 -5.72
C PRO A 254 17.30 -15.25 -5.17
N ALA A 255 17.34 -14.48 -4.07
CA ALA A 255 18.59 -14.08 -3.43
C ALA A 255 19.24 -15.23 -2.63
N ILE A 256 18.43 -16.04 -1.93
CA ILE A 256 18.84 -17.27 -1.24
C ILE A 256 19.41 -18.27 -2.26
N ASN A 257 18.68 -18.53 -3.35
CA ASN A 257 19.07 -19.51 -4.37
C ASN A 257 20.28 -19.06 -5.20
N LYS A 258 20.59 -17.76 -5.24
CA LYS A 258 21.83 -17.20 -5.80
C LYS A 258 22.96 -17.08 -4.76
N GLN A 259 22.75 -17.55 -3.53
CA GLN A 259 23.66 -17.41 -2.38
C GLN A 259 24.20 -15.99 -2.19
N SER A 260 23.34 -14.98 -2.42
CA SER A 260 23.74 -13.57 -2.47
C SER A 260 24.15 -12.96 -1.13
N MET A 261 23.89 -13.69 -0.03
CA MET A 261 24.22 -13.34 1.36
C MET A 261 24.91 -14.56 2.01
N PRO A 262 26.18 -14.86 1.68
CA PRO A 262 26.85 -16.07 2.15
C PRO A 262 27.02 -16.04 3.68
N GLY A 263 26.70 -17.16 4.33
CA GLY A 263 26.66 -17.28 5.80
C GLY A 263 25.32 -16.92 6.46
N LEU A 264 24.42 -16.24 5.74
CA LEU A 264 23.07 -15.92 6.24
C LEU A 264 22.08 -17.01 5.83
N LYS A 265 21.54 -17.74 6.81
CA LYS A 265 20.53 -18.79 6.63
C LYS A 265 19.13 -18.26 6.93
N PHE A 266 18.11 -18.90 6.36
CA PHE A 266 16.71 -18.52 6.54
C PHE A 266 15.86 -19.71 6.97
N PHE A 267 15.20 -19.58 8.11
CA PHE A 267 14.24 -20.54 8.64
C PHE A 267 12.83 -19.99 8.50
N PHE A 268 11.92 -20.79 7.90
CA PHE A 268 10.56 -20.38 7.57
C PHE A 268 9.53 -21.32 8.21
N THR A 269 8.36 -20.81 8.59
CA THR A 269 7.18 -21.67 8.81
C THR A 269 5.95 -21.20 8.04
N SER A 270 5.10 -22.13 7.61
CA SER A 270 3.79 -21.81 7.03
C SER A 270 2.80 -22.99 7.03
N ARG A 271 1.52 -22.69 6.77
CA ARG A 271 0.54 -23.65 6.25
C ARG A 271 0.87 -24.03 4.80
N PRO A 272 0.37 -25.18 4.30
CA PRO A 272 0.53 -25.61 2.91
C PRO A 272 -0.33 -24.76 1.94
N GLN A 273 0.00 -23.48 1.78
CA GLN A 273 -0.63 -22.61 0.80
C GLN A 273 0.09 -22.67 -0.54
N GLY A 274 -0.66 -22.87 -1.62
CA GLY A 274 -0.11 -23.13 -2.95
C GLY A 274 0.76 -22.02 -3.54
N HIS A 275 0.59 -20.75 -3.13
CA HIS A 275 1.48 -19.67 -3.57
C HIS A 275 2.83 -19.70 -2.82
N ILE A 276 2.83 -19.82 -1.49
CA ILE A 276 4.05 -19.95 -0.67
C ILE A 276 4.88 -21.16 -1.12
N GLN A 277 4.22 -22.32 -1.33
CA GLN A 277 4.88 -23.55 -1.76
C GLN A 277 5.56 -23.42 -3.15
N ARG A 278 4.98 -22.65 -4.09
CA ARG A 278 5.61 -22.38 -5.41
C ARG A 278 6.88 -21.54 -5.31
N HIS A 279 6.99 -20.67 -4.31
CA HIS A 279 8.23 -19.91 -4.05
C HIS A 279 9.28 -20.79 -3.38
N LEU A 280 8.93 -21.51 -2.31
CA LEU A 280 9.89 -22.27 -1.51
C LEU A 280 10.37 -23.56 -2.18
N ARG A 281 9.52 -24.26 -2.95
CA ARG A 281 9.89 -25.49 -3.68
C ARG A 281 10.00 -25.24 -5.20
N ILE A 282 11.16 -24.75 -5.62
CA ILE A 282 11.49 -24.57 -7.03
C ILE A 282 11.95 -25.90 -7.63
N ASN A 283 11.07 -26.57 -8.39
CA ASN A 283 11.34 -27.82 -9.10
C ASN A 283 12.22 -27.61 -10.36
N ARG A 284 13.41 -27.03 -10.20
CA ARG A 284 14.45 -26.87 -11.24
C ARG A 284 15.81 -27.31 -10.69
N PRO A 285 16.74 -27.82 -11.53
CA PRO A 285 18.09 -28.13 -11.08
C PRO A 285 18.79 -26.85 -10.59
N LEU A 286 19.02 -26.77 -9.29
CA LEU A 286 19.75 -25.71 -8.59
C LEU A 286 21.07 -26.29 -8.04
N PRO A 287 22.14 -25.49 -7.87
CA PRO A 287 23.38 -25.96 -7.27
C PRO A 287 23.16 -26.50 -5.85
N GLN A 288 23.95 -27.48 -5.41
CA GLN A 288 23.85 -28.04 -4.06
C GLN A 288 23.90 -26.92 -2.99
N GLY A 289 23.05 -27.04 -1.98
CA GLY A 289 22.85 -26.01 -0.94
C GLY A 289 21.98 -24.81 -1.33
N SER A 290 21.68 -24.61 -2.62
CA SER A 290 20.92 -23.45 -3.13
C SER A 290 19.40 -23.68 -3.18
N GLN A 291 18.89 -24.54 -2.30
CA GLN A 291 17.47 -24.91 -2.18
C GLN A 291 16.97 -24.57 -0.78
N VAL A 292 15.65 -24.57 -0.59
CA VAL A 292 15.00 -24.53 0.73
C VAL A 292 14.60 -25.97 1.07
N GLU A 293 15.18 -26.53 2.13
CA GLU A 293 14.77 -27.85 2.62
C GLU A 293 13.39 -27.78 3.26
N GLY A 294 12.56 -28.84 3.19
CA GLY A 294 11.13 -28.72 3.51
C GLY A 294 10.54 -29.88 4.28
N MET A 295 10.50 -29.78 5.62
CA MET A 295 9.85 -30.74 6.52
C MET A 295 8.32 -30.55 6.56
N PHE A 296 7.56 -31.65 6.56
CA PHE A 296 6.11 -31.66 6.74
C PHE A 296 5.70 -32.24 8.10
N LEU A 297 5.03 -31.44 8.94
CA LEU A 297 4.59 -31.89 10.28
C LEU A 297 3.44 -32.92 10.28
N HIS A 298 2.84 -33.22 9.12
CA HIS A 298 1.85 -34.29 9.00
C HIS A 298 2.48 -35.68 8.80
N ASP A 299 3.71 -35.71 8.28
CA ASP A 299 4.48 -36.94 8.03
C ASP A 299 5.16 -37.48 9.30
N VAL A 300 5.21 -36.68 10.38
CA VAL A 300 5.67 -37.12 11.71
C VAL A 300 4.76 -38.21 12.26
N GLU A 301 5.35 -39.26 12.84
CA GLU A 301 4.63 -40.42 13.38
C GLU A 301 3.61 -40.03 14.46
N GLU A 302 2.45 -40.70 14.45
CA GLU A 302 1.34 -40.31 15.34
C GLU A 302 1.65 -40.57 16.82
N GLU A 303 2.35 -41.66 17.12
CA GLU A 303 2.69 -42.07 18.49
C GLU A 303 3.61 -41.05 19.17
N LEU A 304 4.59 -40.50 18.43
CA LEU A 304 5.46 -39.42 18.91
C LEU A 304 4.65 -38.14 19.20
N VAL A 305 3.73 -37.76 18.30
CA VAL A 305 2.88 -36.58 18.51
C VAL A 305 1.93 -36.77 19.69
N LYS A 306 1.35 -37.97 19.87
CA LYS A 306 0.52 -38.32 21.02
C LYS A 306 1.31 -38.34 22.33
N ALA A 307 2.57 -38.80 22.33
CA ALA A 307 3.46 -38.75 23.48
C ALA A 307 3.80 -37.31 23.90
N ASP A 308 4.17 -36.43 22.96
CA ASP A 308 4.38 -35.00 23.26
C ASP A 308 3.10 -34.34 23.80
N ILE A 309 1.92 -34.65 23.24
CA ILE A 309 0.62 -34.15 23.72
C ILE A 309 0.32 -34.64 25.14
N SER A 310 0.59 -35.92 25.43
CA SER A 310 0.42 -36.50 26.77
C SER A 310 1.28 -35.77 27.81
N LYS A 311 2.53 -35.45 27.48
CA LYS A 311 3.41 -34.66 28.35
C LYS A 311 2.89 -33.23 28.57
N PHE A 312 2.45 -32.55 27.51
CA PHE A 312 1.85 -31.22 27.59
C PHE A 312 0.60 -31.17 28.48
N ILE A 313 -0.29 -32.16 28.37
CA ILE A 313 -1.51 -32.21 29.20
C ILE A 313 -1.15 -32.42 30.68
N LYS A 314 -0.21 -33.33 30.98
CA LYS A 314 0.28 -33.57 32.36
C LYS A 314 0.85 -32.30 33.00
N GLU A 315 1.74 -31.61 32.31
CA GLU A 315 2.38 -30.37 32.82
C GLU A 315 1.36 -29.26 33.08
N GLU A 316 0.35 -29.08 32.22
CA GLU A 316 -0.72 -28.10 32.46
C GLU A 316 -1.78 -28.59 33.49
N PHE A 317 -1.85 -29.88 33.84
CA PHE A 317 -2.81 -30.45 34.79
C PHE A 317 -2.24 -30.71 36.20
N GLU A 318 -0.93 -30.64 36.40
CA GLU A 318 -0.26 -30.85 37.71
C GLU A 318 -0.85 -29.97 38.84
N GLU A 319 -1.30 -28.74 38.51
CA GLU A 319 -1.94 -27.80 39.43
C GLU A 319 -3.39 -28.18 39.83
N LEU A 320 -4.05 -29.10 39.11
CA LEU A 320 -5.49 -29.35 39.19
C LEU A 320 -5.91 -30.54 40.08
N MET A 321 -4.97 -31.41 40.48
CA MET A 321 -5.21 -32.54 41.41
C MET A 321 -6.35 -33.49 40.98
N ILE A 322 -6.43 -33.82 39.68
CA ILE A 322 -7.54 -34.57 39.06
C ILE A 322 -7.50 -36.07 39.47
N PRO A 323 -8.62 -36.66 39.96
CA PRO A 323 -8.69 -38.10 40.22
C PRO A 323 -8.51 -38.96 38.97
N GLU A 324 -7.80 -40.09 39.10
CA GLU A 324 -7.52 -41.04 38.00
C GLU A 324 -6.89 -40.40 36.74
N GLU A 325 -6.08 -39.35 36.92
CA GLU A 325 -5.52 -38.47 35.88
C GLU A 325 -5.07 -39.19 34.60
N ASP A 326 -4.27 -40.27 34.71
CA ASP A 326 -3.79 -41.05 33.56
C ASP A 326 -4.91 -41.63 32.68
N ILE A 327 -6.04 -42.03 33.26
CA ILE A 327 -7.19 -42.57 32.51
C ILE A 327 -7.87 -41.46 31.71
N TYR A 328 -7.92 -40.24 32.25
CA TYR A 328 -8.44 -39.07 31.54
C TYR A 328 -7.46 -38.63 30.44
N ILE A 329 -6.17 -38.45 30.76
CA ILE A 329 -5.13 -38.04 29.80
C ILE A 329 -5.14 -38.94 28.56
N ASN A 330 -5.11 -40.26 28.73
CA ASN A 330 -5.09 -41.19 27.58
C ASN A 330 -6.30 -41.01 26.64
N LYS A 331 -7.51 -40.78 27.18
CA LYS A 331 -8.70 -40.50 26.36
C LYS A 331 -8.62 -39.14 25.65
N LEU A 332 -8.08 -38.13 26.33
CA LEU A 332 -7.93 -36.77 25.80
C LEU A 332 -6.83 -36.70 24.71
N VAL A 333 -5.75 -37.47 24.86
CA VAL A 333 -4.70 -37.68 23.84
C VAL A 333 -5.30 -38.34 22.59
N GLU A 334 -6.09 -39.40 22.76
CA GLU A 334 -6.78 -40.05 21.64
C GLU A 334 -7.76 -39.11 20.90
N LYS A 335 -8.54 -38.31 21.63
CA LYS A 335 -9.39 -37.28 20.98
C LYS A 335 -8.58 -36.16 20.30
N SER A 336 -7.39 -35.85 20.80
CA SER A 336 -6.49 -34.85 20.19
C SER A 336 -5.86 -35.32 18.89
N GLY A 337 -5.59 -36.63 18.74
CA GLY A 337 -4.88 -37.19 17.58
C GLY A 337 -3.54 -36.49 17.34
N LYS A 338 -3.30 -36.01 16.11
CA LYS A 338 -2.11 -35.20 15.76
C LYS A 338 -2.22 -33.69 16.06
N LEU A 339 -3.32 -33.20 16.66
CA LEU A 339 -3.63 -31.76 16.74
C LEU A 339 -3.35 -31.15 18.13
N PHE A 340 -2.15 -30.57 18.29
CA PHE A 340 -1.76 -29.78 19.47
C PHE A 340 -2.75 -28.66 19.82
N ILE A 341 -3.39 -28.03 18.83
CA ILE A 341 -4.44 -27.04 19.07
C ILE A 341 -5.67 -27.59 19.78
N TYR A 342 -6.04 -28.85 19.53
CA TYR A 342 -7.16 -29.49 20.23
C TYR A 342 -6.79 -29.57 21.71
N ALA A 343 -5.65 -30.20 22.02
CA ALA A 343 -5.15 -30.33 23.39
C ALA A 343 -5.04 -28.97 24.10
N ALA A 344 -4.42 -27.96 23.48
CA ALA A 344 -4.24 -26.64 24.09
C ALA A 344 -5.57 -25.87 24.30
N THR A 345 -6.57 -26.07 23.44
CA THR A 345 -7.89 -25.43 23.57
C THR A 345 -8.76 -26.14 24.61
N MET A 346 -8.68 -27.47 24.64
CA MET A 346 -9.29 -28.37 25.64
C MET A 346 -8.72 -28.11 27.04
N VAL A 347 -7.40 -28.08 27.21
CA VAL A 347 -6.72 -27.74 28.47
C VAL A 347 -7.14 -26.35 28.94
N ARG A 348 -7.13 -25.33 28.06
CA ARG A 348 -7.67 -24.00 28.41
C ARG A 348 -9.14 -24.05 28.81
N TYR A 349 -9.99 -24.81 28.12
CA TYR A 349 -11.41 -24.93 28.46
C TYR A 349 -11.63 -25.56 29.85
N ILE A 350 -10.85 -26.58 30.20
CA ILE A 350 -10.91 -27.23 31.52
C ILE A 350 -10.37 -26.29 32.61
N LYS A 351 -9.16 -25.73 32.43
CA LYS A 351 -8.54 -24.75 33.36
C LYS A 351 -9.33 -23.44 33.52
N SER A 352 -10.23 -23.10 32.58
CA SER A 352 -11.02 -21.85 32.61
C SER A 352 -11.95 -21.72 33.82
N TYR A 353 -12.39 -22.84 34.41
CA TYR A 353 -13.29 -22.87 35.56
C TYR A 353 -12.95 -24.08 36.44
N PRO A 354 -11.96 -23.98 37.34
CA PRO A 354 -11.45 -25.10 38.14
C PRO A 354 -12.54 -25.85 38.92
N GLU A 355 -13.53 -25.12 39.43
CA GLU A 355 -14.68 -25.66 40.16
C GLU A 355 -15.68 -26.48 39.31
N TYR A 356 -15.48 -26.59 37.98
CA TYR A 356 -16.28 -27.42 37.06
C TYR A 356 -15.41 -28.39 36.21
N VAL A 357 -14.22 -28.78 36.70
CA VAL A 357 -13.28 -29.64 35.95
C VAL A 357 -13.87 -31.01 35.60
N GLU A 358 -14.58 -31.67 36.53
CA GLU A 358 -15.19 -32.98 36.28
C GLU A 358 -16.31 -32.91 35.22
N ASP A 359 -17.19 -31.92 35.32
CA ASP A 359 -18.25 -31.68 34.33
C ASP A 359 -17.63 -31.45 32.94
N ARG A 360 -16.64 -30.56 32.84
CA ARG A 360 -15.94 -30.20 31.58
C ARG A 360 -15.16 -31.36 30.97
N LEU A 361 -14.60 -32.24 31.81
CA LEU A 361 -14.00 -33.49 31.37
C LEU A 361 -15.07 -34.44 30.81
N SER A 362 -16.25 -34.53 31.44
CA SER A 362 -17.34 -35.38 30.95
C SER A 362 -17.90 -34.89 29.60
N GLU A 363 -18.17 -33.59 29.46
CA GLU A 363 -18.62 -32.93 28.22
C GLU A 363 -17.68 -33.22 27.05
N ILE A 364 -16.37 -33.00 27.26
CA ILE A 364 -15.36 -33.22 26.20
C ILE A 364 -15.17 -34.71 25.91
N LEU A 365 -15.44 -35.62 26.85
CA LEU A 365 -15.26 -37.06 26.68
C LEU A 365 -16.52 -37.80 26.19
N GLU A 366 -17.68 -37.15 26.08
CA GLU A 366 -18.90 -37.77 25.51
C GLU A 366 -18.66 -38.39 24.12
N PRO A 367 -19.40 -39.45 23.72
CA PRO A 367 -19.25 -40.06 22.41
C PRO A 367 -19.60 -39.09 21.27
N THR A 368 -18.59 -38.57 20.60
CA THR A 368 -18.77 -37.78 19.37
C THR A 368 -19.48 -38.62 18.32
N GLY A 369 -20.48 -38.03 17.66
CA GLY A 369 -21.15 -38.65 16.51
C GLY A 369 -20.17 -39.08 15.41
N ALA A 370 -20.61 -40.03 14.58
CA ALA A 370 -19.77 -40.68 13.57
C ALA A 370 -18.92 -39.67 12.77
N PRO A 371 -17.60 -39.90 12.65
CA PRO A 371 -16.69 -38.91 12.08
C PRO A 371 -17.05 -38.62 10.62
N GLN A 372 -17.19 -37.33 10.30
CA GLN A 372 -17.32 -36.87 8.92
C GLN A 372 -15.95 -36.94 8.22
N GLU A 373 -15.95 -36.92 6.88
CA GLU A 373 -14.76 -37.08 6.03
C GLU A 373 -13.69 -35.96 6.19
N ASN A 374 -13.97 -34.93 7.01
CA ASN A 374 -13.09 -33.80 7.27
C ASN A 374 -12.05 -34.11 8.36
N GLN A 375 -10.77 -33.99 8.02
CA GLN A 375 -9.61 -34.13 8.93
C GLN A 375 -9.59 -33.19 10.16
N THR A 376 -10.56 -32.28 10.27
CA THR A 376 -10.70 -31.28 11.35
C THR A 376 -11.90 -31.53 12.26
N TRP A 377 -12.69 -32.59 12.03
CA TRP A 377 -13.95 -32.89 12.74
C TRP A 377 -13.86 -32.75 14.28
N ASN A 378 -12.86 -33.37 14.92
CA ASN A 378 -12.72 -33.29 16.38
C ASN A 378 -12.53 -31.84 16.87
N LEU A 379 -11.73 -31.05 16.17
CA LEU A 379 -11.48 -29.65 16.52
C LEU A 379 -12.71 -28.77 16.30
N ASP A 380 -13.50 -29.06 15.26
CA ASP A 380 -14.74 -28.35 14.95
C ASP A 380 -15.86 -28.71 15.95
N TYR A 381 -15.91 -29.96 16.40
CA TYR A 381 -16.74 -30.38 17.55
C TYR A 381 -16.31 -29.64 18.83
N LEU A 382 -15.01 -29.59 19.16
CA LEU A 382 -14.52 -28.89 20.35
C LEU A 382 -14.86 -27.39 20.32
N TYR A 383 -14.72 -26.71 19.17
CA TYR A 383 -15.18 -25.32 19.05
C TYR A 383 -16.70 -25.19 19.22
N SER A 384 -17.47 -26.15 18.72
CA SER A 384 -18.93 -26.19 18.90
C SER A 384 -19.30 -26.31 20.39
N THR A 385 -18.71 -27.27 21.11
CA THR A 385 -18.90 -27.44 22.57
C THR A 385 -18.48 -26.21 23.36
N VAL A 386 -17.32 -25.61 23.01
CA VAL A 386 -16.85 -24.37 23.64
C VAL A 386 -17.88 -23.24 23.49
N ILE A 387 -18.43 -23.04 22.29
CA ILE A 387 -19.45 -22.02 22.02
C ILE A 387 -20.76 -22.35 22.75
N GLU A 388 -21.18 -23.61 22.72
CA GLU A 388 -22.44 -24.08 23.29
C GLU A 388 -22.46 -23.93 24.82
N VAL A 389 -21.38 -24.28 25.53
CA VAL A 389 -21.30 -24.12 26.99
C VAL A 389 -20.91 -22.70 27.42
N ALA A 390 -20.20 -21.94 26.57
CA ALA A 390 -19.93 -20.52 26.83
C ALA A 390 -21.20 -19.66 26.72
N ILE A 391 -21.96 -19.82 25.64
CA ILE A 391 -23.08 -18.95 25.28
C ILE A 391 -24.43 -19.53 25.75
N SER A 392 -24.62 -20.84 25.72
CA SER A 392 -25.90 -21.53 25.99
C SER A 392 -25.83 -22.52 27.15
N ARG A 393 -25.32 -22.05 28.31
CA ARG A 393 -25.32 -22.80 29.61
C ARG A 393 -26.67 -23.43 30.01
N ASN A 394 -27.77 -22.95 29.45
CA ASN A 394 -29.00 -23.73 29.35
C ASN A 394 -29.79 -23.27 28.10
N PRO A 395 -29.92 -24.10 27.03
CA PRO A 395 -30.70 -23.75 25.84
C PRO A 395 -32.21 -23.55 26.09
N ARG A 396 -32.66 -23.77 27.33
CA ARG A 396 -34.05 -23.62 27.79
C ARG A 396 -34.29 -22.37 28.65
N GLU A 397 -33.24 -21.65 29.07
CA GLU A 397 -33.35 -20.54 30.03
C GLU A 397 -32.85 -19.19 29.49
N LEU A 398 -31.85 -19.17 28.62
CA LEU A 398 -31.46 -17.95 27.91
C LEU A 398 -32.53 -17.54 26.91
N SER A 399 -32.80 -16.24 26.81
CA SER A 399 -33.63 -15.74 25.71
C SER A 399 -32.87 -15.88 24.39
N SER A 400 -33.58 -16.19 23.30
CA SER A 400 -32.98 -16.29 21.95
C SER A 400 -32.20 -15.02 21.56
N LYS A 401 -32.63 -13.87 22.09
CA LYS A 401 -31.99 -12.57 21.93
C LYS A 401 -30.59 -12.49 22.56
N GLU A 402 -30.37 -13.11 23.72
CA GLU A 402 -29.06 -13.09 24.39
C GLU A 402 -28.04 -13.98 23.64
N PHE A 403 -28.48 -15.15 23.19
CA PHE A 403 -27.70 -16.01 22.31
C PHE A 403 -27.33 -15.28 20.99
N GLU A 404 -28.30 -14.61 20.37
CA GLU A 404 -28.07 -13.75 19.20
C GLU A 404 -27.10 -12.58 19.47
N GLU A 405 -27.18 -11.92 20.63
CA GLU A 405 -26.25 -10.83 21.00
C GLU A 405 -24.82 -11.36 21.15
N CYS A 406 -24.62 -12.50 21.82
CA CYS A 406 -23.31 -13.14 21.97
C CYS A 406 -22.73 -13.60 20.62
N LEU A 407 -23.54 -14.17 19.71
CA LEU A 407 -23.07 -14.49 18.35
C LEU A 407 -22.70 -13.24 17.56
N LYS A 408 -23.48 -12.15 17.64
CA LYS A 408 -23.15 -10.87 16.98
C LYS A 408 -21.86 -10.26 17.52
N ILE A 409 -21.56 -10.44 18.81
CA ILE A 409 -20.27 -10.07 19.42
C ILE A 409 -19.13 -10.93 18.85
N LEU A 410 -19.25 -12.26 18.89
CA LEU A 410 -18.27 -13.22 18.36
C LEU A 410 -17.98 -12.97 16.87
N HIS A 411 -19.01 -12.84 16.05
CA HIS A 411 -18.90 -12.54 14.61
C HIS A 411 -18.21 -11.19 14.36
N THR A 412 -18.41 -10.20 15.23
CA THR A 412 -17.72 -8.90 15.13
C THR A 412 -16.23 -9.02 15.48
N ILE A 413 -15.87 -9.72 16.56
CA ILE A 413 -14.48 -9.98 16.95
C ILE A 413 -13.69 -10.68 15.84
N VAL A 414 -14.36 -11.54 15.05
CA VAL A 414 -13.78 -12.27 13.93
C VAL A 414 -13.63 -11.44 12.64
N ILE A 415 -14.43 -10.38 12.46
CA ILE A 415 -14.57 -9.64 11.18
C ILE A 415 -14.01 -8.21 11.23
N VAL A 416 -13.70 -7.66 12.40
CA VAL A 416 -13.05 -6.35 12.51
C VAL A 416 -11.69 -6.34 11.78
N GLY A 417 -11.46 -5.34 10.91
CA GLY A 417 -10.22 -5.19 10.12
C GLY A 417 -8.92 -5.00 10.92
N ARG A 418 -9.00 -4.93 12.25
CA ARG A 418 -7.94 -5.12 13.24
C ARG A 418 -8.56 -5.51 14.60
N PRO A 419 -7.81 -6.10 15.54
CA PRO A 419 -8.17 -6.18 16.95
C PRO A 419 -8.57 -4.82 17.53
N VAL A 420 -9.63 -4.86 18.34
CA VAL A 420 -10.24 -3.70 19.00
C VAL A 420 -10.65 -4.07 20.42
N SER A 421 -10.81 -3.07 21.29
CA SER A 421 -11.25 -3.29 22.67
C SER A 421 -12.74 -3.59 22.78
N CYS A 422 -13.17 -4.15 23.91
CA CYS A 422 -14.58 -4.42 24.21
C CYS A 422 -15.45 -3.14 24.11
N SER A 423 -14.88 -1.97 24.40
CA SER A 423 -15.56 -0.67 24.28
C SER A 423 -15.88 -0.30 22.82
N VAL A 424 -14.98 -0.60 21.87
CA VAL A 424 -15.21 -0.35 20.44
C VAL A 424 -16.22 -1.34 19.86
N ILE A 425 -16.16 -2.61 20.24
CA ILE A 425 -17.17 -3.62 19.85
C ILE A 425 -18.56 -3.24 20.39
N SER A 426 -18.62 -2.78 21.64
CA SER A 426 -19.83 -2.22 22.28
C SER A 426 -20.37 -1.02 21.50
N GLY A 427 -19.50 -0.07 21.10
CA GLY A 427 -19.86 1.10 20.31
C GLY A 427 -20.32 0.77 18.89
N LEU A 428 -19.70 -0.21 18.22
CA LEU A 428 -20.09 -0.71 16.90
C LEU A 428 -21.46 -1.39 16.95
N LEU A 429 -21.71 -2.26 17.93
CA LEU A 429 -22.96 -3.03 18.01
C LEU A 429 -24.11 -2.28 18.70
N GLY A 430 -23.82 -1.22 19.45
CA GLY A 430 -24.80 -0.53 20.30
C GLY A 430 -25.17 -1.31 21.57
N LEU A 431 -24.28 -2.20 22.02
CA LEU A 431 -24.45 -3.04 23.22
C LEU A 431 -23.74 -2.42 24.43
N LYS A 432 -24.01 -2.91 25.64
CA LYS A 432 -23.28 -2.49 26.85
C LYS A 432 -21.90 -3.16 26.89
N VAL A 433 -20.84 -2.43 27.26
CA VAL A 433 -19.45 -2.95 27.34
C VAL A 433 -19.38 -4.25 28.14
N ARG A 434 -20.02 -4.29 29.31
CA ARG A 434 -20.13 -5.49 30.18
C ARG A 434 -20.68 -6.74 29.49
N ASN A 435 -21.54 -6.60 28.47
CA ASN A 435 -22.07 -7.74 27.73
C ASN A 435 -20.97 -8.31 26.82
N VAL A 436 -20.20 -7.44 26.16
CA VAL A 436 -19.04 -7.82 25.34
C VAL A 436 -17.95 -8.47 26.19
N GLU A 437 -17.61 -7.84 27.33
CA GLU A 437 -16.65 -8.40 28.30
C GLU A 437 -17.12 -9.77 28.80
N GLY A 438 -18.40 -9.90 29.15
CA GLY A 438 -19.02 -11.18 29.52
C GLY A 438 -18.87 -12.26 28.45
N THR A 439 -19.21 -11.98 27.18
CA THR A 439 -19.06 -12.94 26.07
C THR A 439 -17.59 -13.34 25.85
N VAL A 440 -16.65 -12.39 25.96
CA VAL A 440 -15.21 -12.68 25.83
C VAL A 440 -14.69 -13.54 26.99
N THR A 441 -15.11 -13.27 28.23
CA THR A 441 -14.78 -14.09 29.40
C THR A 441 -15.42 -15.47 29.36
N GLN A 442 -16.63 -15.60 28.82
CA GLN A 442 -17.26 -16.91 28.58
C GLN A 442 -16.47 -17.74 27.55
N LEU A 443 -15.95 -17.11 26.51
CA LEU A 443 -15.16 -17.73 25.43
C LEU A 443 -13.63 -17.73 25.70
N GLN A 444 -13.20 -17.60 26.96
CA GLN A 444 -11.78 -17.42 27.33
C GLN A 444 -10.83 -18.58 26.98
N SER A 445 -11.34 -19.70 26.48
CA SER A 445 -10.52 -20.81 25.94
C SER A 445 -10.07 -20.59 24.48
N VAL A 446 -10.79 -19.75 23.72
CA VAL A 446 -10.57 -19.48 22.28
C VAL A 446 -10.28 -18.00 21.98
N MET A 447 -10.57 -17.09 22.91
CA MET A 447 -10.20 -15.66 22.84
C MET A 447 -9.73 -15.11 24.19
N TYR A 448 -9.10 -13.94 24.17
CA TYR A 448 -8.61 -13.25 25.36
C TYR A 448 -8.61 -11.72 25.16
N ILE A 449 -8.47 -10.97 26.25
CA ILE A 449 -8.23 -9.52 26.24
C ILE A 449 -6.75 -9.29 26.53
N GLY A 450 -6.07 -8.50 25.71
CA GLY A 450 -4.65 -8.19 25.88
C GLY A 450 -4.39 -7.43 27.19
N GLN A 451 -3.32 -7.79 27.90
CA GLN A 451 -3.04 -7.19 29.21
C GLN A 451 -2.53 -5.76 29.10
N THR A 452 -1.73 -5.47 28.06
CA THR A 452 -1.07 -4.19 27.83
C THR A 452 -1.93 -3.21 27.04
N ASP A 453 -2.59 -3.66 25.97
CA ASP A 453 -3.34 -2.83 25.01
C ASP A 453 -4.88 -2.82 25.19
N LYS A 454 -5.42 -3.78 25.97
CA LYS A 454 -6.86 -4.03 26.17
C LYS A 454 -7.65 -4.33 24.88
N LEU A 455 -7.00 -4.86 23.84
CA LEU A 455 -7.66 -5.31 22.61
C LEU A 455 -8.11 -6.78 22.72
N VAL A 456 -9.12 -7.19 21.95
CA VAL A 456 -9.64 -8.57 21.94
C VAL A 456 -8.96 -9.37 20.83
N TYR A 457 -8.43 -10.53 21.20
CA TYR A 457 -7.66 -11.44 20.34
C TYR A 457 -8.22 -12.86 20.37
N THR A 458 -8.09 -13.63 19.29
CA THR A 458 -8.37 -15.08 19.29
C THR A 458 -7.05 -15.86 19.44
N PHE A 459 -7.05 -16.99 20.15
CA PHE A 459 -5.81 -17.73 20.44
C PHE A 459 -5.12 -18.32 19.19
N HIS A 460 -5.87 -18.58 18.10
CA HIS A 460 -5.33 -19.10 16.86
C HIS A 460 -6.33 -18.92 15.70
N ALA A 461 -5.83 -18.57 14.51
CA ALA A 461 -6.68 -18.27 13.35
C ALA A 461 -7.58 -19.44 12.89
N SER A 462 -7.32 -20.70 13.27
CA SER A 462 -8.26 -21.81 13.00
C SER A 462 -9.66 -21.62 13.58
N PHE A 463 -9.82 -20.84 14.66
CA PHE A 463 -11.13 -20.54 15.22
C PHE A 463 -11.88 -19.52 14.35
N ILE A 464 -11.18 -18.52 13.82
CA ILE A 464 -11.65 -17.63 12.75
C ILE A 464 -12.03 -18.46 11.51
N ASP A 465 -11.13 -19.33 11.05
CA ASP A 465 -11.36 -20.21 9.89
C ASP A 465 -12.52 -21.21 10.12
N TYR A 466 -12.94 -21.46 11.37
CA TYR A 466 -14.13 -22.27 11.71
C TYR A 466 -15.39 -21.40 11.61
N ILE A 467 -15.44 -20.27 12.33
CA ILE A 467 -16.59 -19.34 12.34
C ILE A 467 -16.94 -18.83 10.93
N LEU A 468 -15.95 -18.64 10.06
CA LEU A 468 -16.17 -18.17 8.68
C LEU A 468 -16.52 -19.28 7.67
N THR A 469 -16.53 -20.56 8.08
CA THR A 469 -16.72 -21.69 7.15
C THR A 469 -17.99 -22.49 7.49
N GLN A 470 -19.01 -22.39 6.64
CA GLN A 470 -20.31 -23.05 6.84
C GLN A 470 -20.24 -24.59 6.94
N SER A 471 -19.30 -25.23 6.24
CA SER A 471 -19.07 -26.69 6.33
C SER A 471 -18.36 -27.13 7.61
N ARG A 472 -17.96 -26.19 8.49
CA ARG A 472 -17.33 -26.44 9.79
C ARG A 472 -18.21 -26.00 10.96
N ALA A 473 -18.68 -24.76 10.93
CA ALA A 473 -19.53 -24.18 11.98
C ALA A 473 -21.05 -24.45 11.80
N GLY A 474 -21.43 -25.23 10.79
CA GLY A 474 -22.82 -25.54 10.47
C GLY A 474 -23.63 -24.30 10.10
N SER A 475 -24.95 -24.36 10.29
CA SER A 475 -25.88 -23.23 10.06
C SER A 475 -26.10 -22.35 11.30
N VAL A 476 -25.69 -22.79 12.49
CA VAL A 476 -25.99 -22.12 13.77
C VAL A 476 -24.90 -21.12 14.16
N TYR A 477 -23.63 -21.52 14.07
CA TYR A 477 -22.51 -20.72 14.58
C TYR A 477 -21.76 -19.94 13.49
N VAL A 478 -21.94 -20.30 12.21
CA VAL A 478 -21.27 -19.65 11.07
C VAL A 478 -21.62 -18.16 11.00
N CYS A 479 -20.61 -17.33 10.78
CA CYS A 479 -20.84 -15.95 10.40
C CYS A 479 -21.13 -15.84 8.91
N LYS A 480 -22.31 -15.32 8.58
CA LYS A 480 -22.64 -14.89 7.22
C LYS A 480 -21.91 -13.58 6.89
N LEU A 481 -20.66 -13.69 6.44
CA LEU A 481 -19.78 -12.57 6.09
C LEU A 481 -20.50 -11.40 5.43
N LEU A 482 -21.20 -11.63 4.31
CA LEU A 482 -21.87 -10.57 3.55
C LEU A 482 -22.93 -9.80 4.36
N GLU A 483 -23.75 -10.49 5.16
CA GLU A 483 -24.76 -9.85 6.02
C GLU A 483 -24.08 -9.06 7.17
N HIS A 484 -23.02 -9.61 7.77
CA HIS A 484 -22.34 -8.99 8.91
C HIS A 484 -21.46 -7.80 8.51
N HIS A 485 -20.76 -7.86 7.38
CA HIS A 485 -20.05 -6.71 6.80
C HIS A 485 -21.03 -5.58 6.43
N THR A 486 -22.19 -5.90 5.85
CA THR A 486 -23.25 -4.90 5.56
C THR A 486 -23.73 -4.21 6.84
N MET A 487 -23.96 -4.98 7.91
CA MET A 487 -24.34 -4.45 9.22
C MET A 487 -23.24 -3.54 9.81
N LEU A 488 -21.98 -3.98 9.83
CA LEU A 488 -20.86 -3.18 10.33
C LEU A 488 -20.59 -1.92 9.49
N SER A 489 -20.80 -1.99 8.17
CA SER A 489 -20.72 -0.83 7.27
C SER A 489 -21.76 0.23 7.63
N ARG A 490 -23.03 -0.16 7.80
CA ARG A 490 -24.09 0.75 8.31
C ARG A 490 -23.76 1.30 9.69
N ARG A 491 -23.20 0.48 10.60
CA ARG A 491 -22.77 0.95 11.93
C ARG A 491 -21.67 2.02 11.81
N CYS A 492 -20.67 1.80 10.96
CA CYS A 492 -19.62 2.79 10.70
C CYS A 492 -20.21 4.11 10.17
N PHE A 493 -21.09 4.09 9.15
CA PHE A 493 -21.72 5.32 8.65
C PHE A 493 -22.59 6.02 9.69
N ASN A 494 -23.32 5.27 10.52
CA ASN A 494 -24.05 5.85 11.65
C ASN A 494 -23.12 6.50 12.69
N ILE A 495 -21.97 5.89 13.00
CA ILE A 495 -20.95 6.49 13.89
C ILE A 495 -20.33 7.74 13.27
N LEU A 496 -20.05 7.74 11.96
CA LEU A 496 -19.52 8.88 11.21
C LEU A 496 -20.48 10.08 11.18
N THR A 497 -21.76 9.92 11.54
CA THR A 497 -22.66 11.08 11.75
C THR A 497 -22.19 11.99 12.89
N LYS A 498 -21.42 11.49 13.87
CA LYS A 498 -20.78 12.27 14.93
C LYS A 498 -19.83 13.36 14.38
N LEU A 499 -19.28 13.17 13.18
CA LEU A 499 -18.31 14.08 12.60
C LEU A 499 -18.91 15.48 12.39
N LYS A 500 -18.19 16.50 12.85
CA LYS A 500 -18.55 17.91 12.79
C LYS A 500 -17.31 18.73 12.38
N PHE A 501 -17.53 19.96 11.91
CA PHE A 501 -16.47 20.95 11.75
C PHE A 501 -15.71 21.17 13.06
N ASN A 502 -14.38 21.16 12.98
CA ASN A 502 -13.44 21.35 14.08
C ASN A 502 -13.73 20.41 15.26
N ILE A 503 -13.67 19.09 15.01
CA ILE A 503 -14.07 18.07 15.97
C ILE A 503 -13.25 18.11 17.26
N CYS A 504 -11.98 18.54 17.18
CA CYS A 504 -11.07 18.70 18.32
C CYS A 504 -11.14 20.07 19.02
N ASP A 505 -12.04 20.96 18.59
CA ASP A 505 -12.16 22.36 19.05
C ASP A 505 -10.78 23.09 19.04
N LEU A 506 -10.02 22.97 17.95
CA LEU A 506 -8.72 23.63 17.77
C LEU A 506 -8.87 25.16 17.68
N PRO A 507 -7.98 25.95 18.28
CA PRO A 507 -8.22 27.38 18.52
C PRO A 507 -7.92 28.30 17.33
N SER A 508 -7.13 27.85 16.34
CA SER A 508 -6.69 28.66 15.20
C SER A 508 -6.25 27.75 14.05
N SER A 509 -6.41 28.22 12.80
CA SER A 509 -5.78 27.60 11.63
C SER A 509 -4.31 27.99 11.45
N PHE A 510 -3.82 29.01 12.16
CA PHE A 510 -2.45 29.52 12.06
C PHE A 510 -1.49 28.93 13.10
N LEU A 511 -1.92 27.90 13.84
CA LEU A 511 -1.08 27.12 14.76
C LEU A 511 -1.04 25.69 14.24
N ALA A 512 0.15 25.08 14.21
CA ALA A 512 0.26 23.66 13.90
C ALA A 512 -0.36 22.83 15.04
N ASP A 513 -0.98 21.70 14.71
CA ASP A 513 -1.77 20.89 15.64
C ASP A 513 -0.94 20.48 16.88
N LYS A 514 0.34 20.19 16.69
CA LYS A 514 1.32 19.83 17.73
C LYS A 514 1.60 20.95 18.75
N ASP A 515 1.44 22.20 18.33
CA ASP A 515 1.69 23.40 19.13
C ASP A 515 0.41 23.90 19.84
N VAL A 516 -0.73 23.23 19.62
CA VAL A 516 -2.01 23.55 20.29
C VAL A 516 -1.96 23.11 21.76
N PRO A 517 -2.20 24.03 22.72
CA PRO A 517 -2.27 23.66 24.14
C PRO A 517 -3.34 22.61 24.41
N GLY A 518 -2.94 21.52 25.08
CA GLY A 518 -3.82 20.39 25.40
C GLY A 518 -4.24 19.56 24.18
N ILE A 519 -3.40 19.45 23.14
CA ILE A 519 -3.74 18.68 21.93
C ILE A 519 -4.07 17.20 22.24
N LYS A 520 -3.39 16.56 23.19
CA LYS A 520 -3.64 15.15 23.55
C LYS A 520 -5.04 14.94 24.11
N GLU A 521 -5.48 15.83 24.98
CA GLU A 521 -6.82 15.85 25.58
C GLU A 521 -7.87 16.27 24.56
N LYS A 522 -7.53 17.14 23.60
CA LYS A 522 -8.41 17.52 22.48
C LYS A 522 -8.70 16.35 21.56
N LEU A 523 -7.67 15.58 21.18
CA LEU A 523 -7.76 14.41 20.32
C LEU A 523 -8.64 13.27 20.89
N GLN A 524 -8.88 13.23 22.21
CA GLN A 524 -9.81 12.28 22.83
C GLN A 524 -11.28 12.49 22.43
N ARG A 525 -11.63 13.61 21.79
CA ARG A 525 -12.96 13.79 21.15
C ARG A 525 -13.17 12.86 19.95
N ILE A 526 -12.07 12.36 19.35
CA ILE A 526 -12.11 11.26 18.38
C ILE A 526 -11.95 9.96 19.15
N ASP A 527 -13.06 9.50 19.74
CA ASP A 527 -13.12 8.24 20.50
C ASP A 527 -12.72 7.04 19.64
N ASP A 528 -12.27 5.94 20.26
CA ASP A 528 -11.74 4.79 19.51
C ASP A 528 -12.76 4.10 18.61
N THR A 529 -14.06 4.25 18.89
CA THR A 529 -15.12 3.74 18.01
C THR A 529 -15.26 4.60 16.77
N LEU A 530 -15.17 5.93 16.93
CA LEU A 530 -15.14 6.87 15.82
C LEU A 530 -13.84 6.74 15.00
N ARG A 531 -12.68 6.56 15.66
CA ARG A 531 -11.39 6.27 15.01
C ARG A 531 -11.47 4.98 14.20
N TYR A 532 -12.02 3.91 14.76
CA TYR A 532 -12.26 2.67 14.01
C TYR A 532 -13.18 2.89 12.82
N ALA A 533 -14.31 3.57 13.01
CA ALA A 533 -15.25 3.87 11.93
C ALA A 533 -14.61 4.70 10.81
N CYS A 534 -13.73 5.68 11.14
CA CYS A 534 -13.01 6.47 10.15
C CYS A 534 -12.05 5.63 9.30
N ASN A 535 -11.32 4.70 9.91
CA ASN A 535 -10.31 3.89 9.22
C ASN A 535 -10.88 2.66 8.48
N TYR A 536 -11.98 2.08 8.96
CA TYR A 536 -12.46 0.75 8.50
C TYR A 536 -13.84 0.75 7.82
N TRP A 537 -14.50 1.90 7.61
CA TRP A 537 -15.76 1.94 6.84
C TRP A 537 -15.58 1.38 5.42
N GLY A 538 -14.50 1.76 4.72
CA GLY A 538 -14.22 1.30 3.36
C GLY A 538 -13.93 -0.20 3.29
N TYR A 539 -13.22 -0.73 4.29
CA TYR A 539 -12.97 -2.18 4.45
C TYR A 539 -14.27 -2.97 4.56
N HIS A 540 -15.21 -2.56 5.43
CA HIS A 540 -16.48 -3.26 5.53
C HIS A 540 -17.37 -3.05 4.29
N LEU A 541 -17.42 -1.84 3.74
CA LEU A 541 -18.22 -1.51 2.55
C LEU A 541 -17.83 -2.34 1.33
N GLY A 542 -16.53 -2.47 1.04
CA GLY A 542 -16.03 -3.28 -0.09
C GLY A 542 -16.28 -4.79 0.02
N GLN A 543 -16.90 -5.24 1.12
CA GLN A 543 -17.29 -6.63 1.40
C GLN A 543 -18.79 -6.73 1.79
N SER A 544 -19.56 -5.65 1.60
CA SER A 544 -20.99 -5.56 1.91
C SER A 544 -21.87 -5.86 0.70
N ASN A 545 -23.13 -6.23 0.94
CA ASN A 545 -24.18 -6.17 -0.07
C ASN A 545 -24.74 -4.75 -0.12
N MET A 546 -24.72 -4.12 -1.29
CA MET A 546 -25.31 -2.78 -1.45
C MET A 546 -26.83 -2.87 -1.54
N ASP A 547 -27.51 -2.18 -0.64
CA ASP A 547 -28.96 -1.95 -0.69
C ASP A 547 -29.27 -0.44 -0.55
N ALA A 548 -30.53 -0.08 -0.72
CA ALA A 548 -30.97 1.31 -0.73
C ALA A 548 -30.73 2.07 0.60
N GLU A 549 -30.66 1.38 1.74
CA GLU A 549 -30.28 2.02 3.01
C GLU A 549 -28.79 2.36 3.03
N LEU A 550 -27.93 1.41 2.67
CA LEU A 550 -26.48 1.61 2.68
C LEU A 550 -26.02 2.59 1.60
N ASP A 551 -26.60 2.54 0.39
CA ASP A 551 -26.35 3.53 -0.67
C ASP A 551 -26.73 4.94 -0.23
N SER A 552 -27.90 5.10 0.41
CA SER A 552 -28.33 6.38 0.98
C SER A 552 -27.35 6.89 2.06
N GLN A 553 -26.84 6.00 2.92
CA GLN A 553 -25.84 6.34 3.93
C GLN A 553 -24.49 6.75 3.32
N VAL A 554 -24.02 6.05 2.28
CA VAL A 554 -22.79 6.39 1.53
C VAL A 554 -22.93 7.75 0.85
N ILE A 555 -24.02 7.97 0.09
CA ILE A 555 -24.29 9.23 -0.60
C ILE A 555 -24.42 10.39 0.40
N ARG A 556 -25.02 10.15 1.57
CA ARG A 556 -25.11 11.11 2.65
C ARG A 556 -23.75 11.42 3.27
N PHE A 557 -22.94 10.41 3.57
CA PHE A 557 -21.58 10.58 4.09
C PHE A 557 -20.73 11.44 3.14
N LEU A 558 -20.74 11.10 1.84
CA LEU A 558 -20.00 11.86 0.83
C LEU A 558 -20.44 13.34 0.80
N LYS A 559 -21.76 13.62 0.89
CA LYS A 559 -22.31 14.99 0.81
C LYS A 559 -22.22 15.82 2.09
N GLU A 560 -22.31 15.21 3.27
CA GLU A 560 -22.42 15.91 4.56
C GLU A 560 -21.22 15.74 5.51
N LYS A 561 -20.40 14.69 5.34
CA LYS A 561 -19.43 14.25 6.37
C LYS A 561 -18.00 14.05 5.85
N LEU A 562 -17.81 13.89 4.55
CA LEU A 562 -16.51 13.63 3.93
C LEU A 562 -15.42 14.65 4.33
N MET A 563 -15.74 15.95 4.34
CA MET A 563 -14.83 17.00 4.82
C MET A 563 -14.36 16.77 6.26
N PHE A 564 -15.31 16.45 7.14
CA PHE A 564 -15.08 16.24 8.57
C PHE A 564 -14.37 14.91 8.83
N TRP A 565 -14.49 13.94 7.92
CA TRP A 565 -13.72 12.70 7.93
C TRP A 565 -12.27 12.97 7.54
N ILE A 566 -11.98 13.78 6.52
CA ILE A 566 -10.59 14.15 6.18
C ILE A 566 -9.95 14.94 7.34
N GLU A 567 -10.70 15.85 7.99
CA GLU A 567 -10.24 16.50 9.24
C GLU A 567 -9.87 15.47 10.30
N ALA A 568 -10.76 14.51 10.59
CA ALA A 568 -10.51 13.47 11.58
C ALA A 568 -9.32 12.58 11.20
N MET A 569 -9.16 12.17 9.94
CA MET A 569 -8.05 11.35 9.47
C MET A 569 -6.71 12.08 9.60
N ASN A 570 -6.67 13.41 9.38
CA ASN A 570 -5.46 14.21 9.62
C ASN A 570 -5.12 14.31 11.11
N LEU A 571 -6.12 14.42 11.99
CA LEU A 571 -5.95 14.43 13.45
C LEU A 571 -5.59 13.04 14.00
N ILE A 572 -6.01 11.97 13.32
CA ILE A 572 -5.58 10.59 13.56
C ILE A 572 -4.13 10.37 13.07
N ARG A 573 -3.61 11.25 12.20
CA ARG A 573 -2.33 11.17 11.48
C ARG A 573 -2.24 9.98 10.53
N ASP A 574 -3.32 9.78 9.76
CA ASP A 574 -3.48 8.66 8.80
C ASP A 574 -4.05 9.14 7.44
N LEU A 575 -3.65 10.34 6.98
CA LEU A 575 -4.13 10.90 5.71
C LEU A 575 -3.75 10.05 4.49
N ASP A 576 -2.58 9.42 4.49
CA ASP A 576 -2.05 8.70 3.32
C ASP A 576 -2.93 7.46 3.00
N ASN A 577 -3.57 6.89 4.01
CA ASN A 577 -4.54 5.78 3.92
C ASN A 577 -5.92 6.22 3.37
N CYS A 578 -6.27 7.51 3.44
CA CYS A 578 -7.56 8.01 2.93
C CYS A 578 -7.82 7.62 1.47
N SER A 579 -6.78 7.61 0.63
CA SER A 579 -6.90 7.25 -0.79
C SER A 579 -7.28 5.77 -0.98
N GLU A 580 -6.71 4.85 -0.21
CA GLU A 580 -7.05 3.42 -0.26
C GLU A 580 -8.47 3.15 0.27
N ILE A 581 -8.88 3.87 1.32
CA ILE A 581 -10.24 3.80 1.87
C ILE A 581 -11.27 4.34 0.86
N ILE A 582 -10.99 5.46 0.18
CA ILE A 582 -11.87 6.01 -0.87
C ILE A 582 -11.94 5.08 -2.10
N LEU A 583 -10.83 4.44 -2.51
CA LEU A 583 -10.84 3.45 -3.60
C LEU A 583 -11.73 2.24 -3.32
N CYS A 584 -12.11 1.98 -2.06
CA CYS A 584 -13.08 0.94 -1.76
C CYS A 584 -14.52 1.28 -2.19
N LEU A 585 -14.82 2.56 -2.46
CA LEU A 585 -16.09 2.99 -3.08
C LEU A 585 -16.20 2.58 -4.55
N GLU A 586 -15.09 2.37 -5.27
CA GLU A 586 -15.12 1.90 -6.67
C GLU A 586 -15.49 0.41 -6.79
N LYS A 587 -15.36 -0.34 -5.69
CA LYS A 587 -15.66 -1.78 -5.61
C LYS A 587 -17.16 -2.08 -5.47
N VAL A 588 -17.99 -1.05 -5.28
CA VAL A 588 -19.44 -1.17 -4.99
C VAL A 588 -20.28 -0.29 -5.92
N PRO A 589 -21.49 -0.73 -6.32
CA PRO A 589 -22.41 0.11 -7.08
C PRO A 589 -23.02 1.19 -6.15
N ILE A 590 -22.77 2.47 -6.47
CA ILE A 590 -23.27 3.63 -5.72
C ILE A 590 -24.18 4.46 -6.64
N GLY A 591 -25.36 4.86 -6.16
CA GLY A 591 -26.36 5.68 -6.85
C GLY A 591 -25.97 7.17 -7.01
N LEU A 592 -24.67 7.47 -7.15
CA LEU A 592 -24.14 8.82 -7.23
C LEU A 592 -23.88 9.24 -8.68
N GLU A 593 -24.62 10.26 -9.15
CA GLU A 593 -24.36 10.93 -10.42
C GLU A 593 -22.90 11.43 -10.51
N ASN A 594 -22.27 11.22 -11.67
CA ASN A 594 -20.87 11.58 -11.92
C ASN A 594 -19.85 11.00 -10.92
N SER A 595 -20.16 9.86 -10.27
CA SER A 595 -19.32 9.23 -9.23
C SER A 595 -17.82 9.20 -9.53
N ARG A 596 -17.41 8.80 -10.75
CA ARG A 596 -15.98 8.78 -11.16
C ARG A 596 -15.30 10.14 -11.09
N LYS A 597 -15.98 11.22 -11.51
CA LYS A 597 -15.47 12.60 -11.39
C LYS A 597 -15.27 12.94 -9.91
N VAL A 598 -16.29 12.65 -9.09
CA VAL A 598 -16.24 12.89 -7.64
C VAL A 598 -15.09 12.13 -6.97
N MET A 599 -14.83 10.85 -7.31
CA MET A 599 -13.67 10.12 -6.78
C MET A 599 -12.33 10.76 -7.18
N TRP A 600 -12.19 11.14 -8.46
CA TRP A 600 -10.98 11.77 -8.98
C TRP A 600 -10.72 13.14 -8.33
N ASP A 601 -11.76 13.96 -8.17
CA ASP A 601 -11.70 15.24 -7.46
C ASP A 601 -11.25 15.06 -5.98
N ILE A 602 -11.75 14.02 -5.30
CA ILE A 602 -11.35 13.67 -3.92
C ILE A 602 -9.89 13.18 -3.88
N GLN A 603 -9.47 12.31 -4.79
CA GLN A 603 -8.10 11.78 -4.86
C GLN A 603 -7.07 12.88 -5.14
N ASN A 604 -7.38 13.83 -6.04
CA ASN A 604 -6.56 15.01 -6.28
C ASN A 604 -6.40 15.85 -5.01
N PHE A 605 -7.50 16.11 -4.29
CA PHE A 605 -7.47 16.90 -3.06
C PHE A 605 -6.67 16.21 -1.93
N LEU A 606 -6.82 14.90 -1.77
CA LEU A 606 -6.03 14.10 -0.83
C LEU A 606 -4.55 14.12 -1.19
N THR A 607 -4.21 14.04 -2.48
CA THR A 607 -2.83 14.12 -2.98
C THR A 607 -2.23 15.51 -2.70
N TYR A 608 -2.98 16.59 -2.92
CA TYR A 608 -2.56 17.96 -2.61
C TYR A 608 -2.34 18.18 -1.10
N THR A 609 -3.21 17.65 -0.24
CA THR A 609 -3.07 17.82 1.21
C THR A 609 -2.02 16.90 1.84
N GLY A 610 -1.85 15.68 1.33
CA GLY A 610 -0.76 14.80 1.74
C GLY A 610 0.63 15.35 1.39
N SER A 611 0.75 16.12 0.29
CA SER A 611 2.01 16.68 -0.20
C SER A 611 2.34 18.10 0.28
N THR A 612 1.50 18.73 1.10
CA THR A 612 1.71 20.12 1.57
C THR A 612 1.70 20.25 3.10
N ASP A 613 2.39 21.27 3.62
CA ASP A 613 2.46 21.58 5.06
C ASP A 613 1.10 21.96 5.68
N VAL A 614 0.04 22.11 4.88
CA VAL A 614 -1.33 22.35 5.34
C VAL A 614 -1.79 21.25 6.30
N LYS A 615 -1.31 20.00 6.14
CA LYS A 615 -1.62 18.87 7.04
C LYS A 615 -1.06 19.03 8.46
N GLU A 616 -0.09 19.92 8.68
CA GLU A 616 0.35 20.26 10.04
C GLU A 616 -0.63 21.19 10.77
N MET A 617 -1.55 21.84 10.05
CA MET A 617 -2.50 22.83 10.57
C MET A 617 -3.93 22.44 10.19
N THR A 618 -4.51 21.46 10.89
CA THR A 618 -5.81 20.85 10.53
C THR A 618 -6.93 21.86 10.20
N PRO A 619 -7.16 22.95 10.96
CA PRO A 619 -8.25 23.88 10.63
C PRO A 619 -7.99 24.70 9.36
N HIS A 620 -6.75 24.76 8.88
CA HIS A 620 -6.38 25.39 7.61
C HIS A 620 -6.81 24.55 6.40
N LEU A 621 -7.01 23.24 6.56
CA LEU A 621 -7.57 22.36 5.53
C LEU A 621 -8.87 22.92 4.96
N TYR A 622 -9.73 23.55 5.77
CA TYR A 622 -10.97 24.17 5.30
C TYR A 622 -10.78 25.35 4.35
N LEU A 623 -9.71 26.14 4.55
CA LEU A 623 -9.40 27.28 3.69
C LEU A 623 -8.83 26.80 2.34
N SER A 624 -7.99 25.77 2.37
CA SER A 624 -7.52 25.09 1.15
C SER A 624 -8.66 24.37 0.42
N LEU A 625 -9.48 23.57 1.13
CA LEU A 625 -10.62 22.82 0.60
C LEU A 625 -11.54 23.67 -0.27
N LEU A 626 -11.97 24.83 0.23
CA LEU A 626 -12.89 25.72 -0.48
C LEU A 626 -12.30 26.32 -1.78
N SER A 627 -10.99 26.17 -1.99
CA SER A 627 -10.30 26.58 -3.22
C SER A 627 -10.26 25.47 -4.29
N PHE A 628 -10.35 24.20 -3.87
CA PHE A 628 -10.14 23.03 -4.75
C PHE A 628 -11.36 22.08 -4.85
N TRP A 629 -12.40 22.28 -4.04
CA TRP A 629 -13.55 21.37 -4.00
C TRP A 629 -14.55 21.60 -5.17
N PRO A 630 -15.12 20.54 -5.76
CA PRO A 630 -16.08 20.68 -6.87
C PRO A 630 -17.31 21.51 -6.52
N TYR A 631 -17.50 22.63 -7.22
CA TYR A 631 -18.62 23.56 -6.96
C TYR A 631 -20.00 22.92 -7.19
N ASP A 632 -20.12 21.97 -8.12
CA ASP A 632 -21.34 21.16 -8.35
C ASP A 632 -21.80 20.44 -7.06
N PHE A 633 -20.84 20.01 -6.25
CA PHE A 633 -21.05 19.21 -5.05
C PHE A 633 -21.37 20.09 -3.82
N ILE A 634 -21.02 21.38 -3.85
CA ILE A 634 -21.25 22.36 -2.76
C ILE A 634 -22.75 22.71 -2.61
N GLY A 635 -23.61 22.27 -3.53
CA GLY A 635 -25.04 22.63 -3.61
C GLY A 635 -25.93 22.35 -2.38
N LYS A 636 -25.45 21.65 -1.34
CA LYS A 636 -26.20 21.40 -0.08
C LYS A 636 -25.41 21.57 1.23
N LEU A 637 -24.16 22.05 1.21
CA LEU A 637 -23.41 22.27 2.46
C LEU A 637 -23.82 23.58 3.15
N GLU A 638 -24.26 23.47 4.42
CA GLU A 638 -24.74 24.61 5.23
C GLU A 638 -23.67 25.69 5.51
N LEU A 639 -22.40 25.43 5.18
CA LEU A 639 -21.26 26.36 5.25
C LEU A 639 -21.56 27.75 4.64
N ARG A 640 -22.44 27.84 3.64
CA ARG A 640 -22.89 29.13 3.06
C ARG A 640 -23.59 30.06 4.05
N ASN A 641 -24.17 29.53 5.13
CA ASN A 641 -24.76 30.34 6.20
C ASN A 641 -23.71 30.79 7.23
N THR A 642 -22.55 30.13 7.26
CA THR A 642 -21.47 30.36 8.24
C THR A 642 -20.37 31.29 7.72
N ILE A 643 -20.11 31.31 6.40
CA ILE A 643 -19.02 32.10 5.78
C ILE A 643 -19.50 32.74 4.45
N LYS A 644 -19.15 34.01 4.21
CA LYS A 644 -19.55 34.80 3.01
C LYS A 644 -18.37 35.15 2.08
N PHE A 645 -18.57 35.06 0.77
CA PHE A 645 -17.67 35.49 -0.32
C PHE A 645 -18.50 36.03 -1.55
N GLU A 646 -17.91 36.79 -2.49
CA GLU A 646 -18.63 37.61 -3.53
C GLU A 646 -18.14 37.35 -5.00
N LYS A 647 -17.90 38.26 -6.00
CA LYS A 647 -17.57 37.89 -7.44
C LYS A 647 -16.53 38.65 -8.31
N ARG A 648 -15.30 38.11 -8.52
CA ARG A 648 -14.15 38.61 -9.36
C ARG A 648 -13.22 37.45 -9.80
N VAL A 649 -12.05 37.74 -10.40
CA VAL A 649 -11.11 36.75 -10.99
C VAL A 649 -9.62 37.18 -10.91
N ARG A 650 -8.73 36.20 -10.66
CA ARG A 650 -7.32 36.13 -11.10
C ARG A 650 -6.98 34.65 -11.38
N GLN A 651 -6.06 34.37 -12.31
CA GLN A 651 -5.54 33.03 -12.55
C GLN A 651 -4.45 32.67 -11.51
N GLN A 652 -4.42 31.42 -11.06
CA GLN A 652 -3.34 30.80 -10.30
C GLN A 652 -3.15 29.34 -10.76
N SER A 653 -1.94 28.82 -10.65
CA SER A 653 -1.60 27.43 -10.98
C SER A 653 -2.06 26.45 -9.90
N VAL A 654 -2.52 25.27 -10.33
CA VAL A 654 -3.11 24.23 -9.47
C VAL A 654 -2.03 23.36 -8.81
N GLY A 655 -0.86 23.27 -9.43
CA GLY A 655 0.32 22.59 -8.92
C GLY A 655 1.53 22.87 -9.81
N TYR A 656 2.73 22.55 -9.33
CA TYR A 656 3.95 22.63 -10.12
C TYR A 656 4.88 21.43 -9.89
N TRP A 657 5.53 20.96 -10.94
CA TRP A 657 6.57 19.93 -10.88
C TRP A 657 7.90 20.54 -11.27
N LYS A 658 8.90 20.42 -10.39
CA LYS A 658 10.27 20.89 -10.63
C LYS A 658 11.17 19.73 -11.04
N MET A 659 11.83 19.86 -12.18
CA MET A 659 12.76 18.86 -12.72
C MET A 659 14.22 19.23 -12.45
N ASN A 660 15.11 18.23 -12.53
CA ASN A 660 16.55 18.43 -12.34
C ASN A 660 17.20 19.18 -13.52
N SER A 661 16.63 19.04 -14.72
CA SER A 661 17.05 19.66 -15.97
C SER A 661 15.90 20.43 -16.62
N ALA A 662 16.17 21.32 -17.59
CA ALA A 662 15.11 22.07 -18.28
C ALA A 662 14.27 21.15 -19.18
N ILE A 663 13.03 21.55 -19.41
CA ILE A 663 12.07 20.79 -20.23
C ILE A 663 12.03 21.44 -21.62
N CYS A 664 12.49 20.70 -22.62
CA CYS A 664 12.57 21.16 -24.00
C CYS A 664 11.25 20.91 -24.76
N CYS A 665 10.59 19.79 -24.48
CA CYS A 665 9.31 19.44 -25.11
C CYS A 665 8.44 18.56 -24.18
N ILE A 666 7.14 18.48 -24.48
CA ILE A 666 6.19 17.57 -23.83
C ILE A 666 5.21 16.95 -24.84
N ASP A 667 4.62 15.80 -24.51
CA ASP A 667 3.42 15.29 -25.17
C ASP A 667 2.55 14.43 -24.23
N PHE A 668 1.25 14.32 -24.51
CA PHE A 668 0.29 13.55 -23.72
C PHE A 668 -0.11 12.25 -24.41
N SER A 669 -0.33 11.18 -23.65
CA SER A 669 -0.98 9.99 -24.18
C SER A 669 -2.41 10.30 -24.64
N SER A 670 -2.89 9.59 -25.67
CA SER A 670 -4.23 9.80 -26.25
C SER A 670 -5.39 9.58 -25.27
N ASP A 671 -5.14 8.85 -24.18
CA ASP A 671 -6.08 8.60 -23.09
C ASP A 671 -5.97 9.58 -21.91
N GLY A 672 -5.04 10.55 -21.97
CA GLY A 672 -4.80 11.57 -20.96
C GLY A 672 -4.21 11.08 -19.63
N LYS A 673 -3.77 9.81 -19.53
CA LYS A 673 -3.21 9.24 -18.28
C LYS A 673 -1.71 9.44 -18.11
N MET A 674 -0.98 9.72 -19.19
CA MET A 674 0.48 9.78 -19.19
C MET A 674 1.00 11.04 -19.87
N LEU A 675 2.13 11.54 -19.39
CA LEU A 675 2.83 12.72 -19.88
C LEU A 675 4.29 12.35 -20.16
N ALA A 676 4.74 12.56 -21.39
CA ALA A 676 6.13 12.46 -21.78
C ALA A 676 6.79 13.84 -21.69
N LEU A 677 8.01 13.89 -21.19
CA LEU A 677 8.86 15.07 -21.08
C LEU A 677 10.19 14.79 -21.79
N GLY A 678 10.60 15.63 -22.73
CA GLY A 678 11.97 15.64 -23.23
C GLY A 678 12.80 16.68 -22.47
N LEU A 679 13.94 16.28 -21.91
CA LEU A 679 14.79 17.14 -21.09
C LEU A 679 16.05 17.60 -21.85
N GLU A 680 16.63 18.70 -21.36
CA GLU A 680 17.87 19.29 -21.89
C GLU A 680 19.10 18.37 -21.71
N ASP A 681 19.05 17.38 -20.81
CA ASP A 681 20.14 16.44 -20.55
C ASP A 681 20.08 15.13 -21.37
N GLY A 682 19.18 15.03 -22.35
CA GLY A 682 18.97 13.84 -23.18
C GLY A 682 18.05 12.79 -22.58
N THR A 683 17.59 12.99 -21.34
CA THR A 683 16.63 12.12 -20.67
C THR A 683 15.21 12.35 -21.21
N ILE A 684 14.45 11.26 -21.34
CA ILE A 684 13.00 11.31 -21.56
C ILE A 684 12.30 10.77 -20.31
N GLY A 685 11.44 11.59 -19.71
CA GLY A 685 10.66 11.23 -18.53
C GLY A 685 9.21 10.89 -18.87
N ILE A 686 8.71 9.76 -18.38
CA ILE A 686 7.31 9.36 -18.52
C ILE A 686 6.64 9.41 -17.15
N LEU A 687 5.65 10.29 -16.98
CA LEU A 687 4.89 10.49 -15.74
C LEU A 687 3.47 9.93 -15.85
N ASN A 688 2.96 9.42 -14.74
CA ASN A 688 1.56 9.06 -14.55
C ASN A 688 0.77 10.26 -14.02
N LEU A 689 -0.24 10.72 -14.75
CA LEU A 689 -1.05 11.88 -14.37
C LEU A 689 -2.12 11.59 -13.32
N LEU A 690 -2.46 10.32 -13.08
CA LEU A 690 -3.41 9.91 -12.03
C LEU A 690 -2.77 9.76 -10.65
N THR A 691 -1.47 9.48 -10.59
CA THR A 691 -0.72 9.29 -9.34
C THR A 691 0.36 10.34 -9.10
N ALA A 692 0.55 11.26 -10.05
CA ALA A 692 1.61 12.27 -10.09
C ALA A 692 3.04 11.72 -9.93
N LYS A 693 3.25 10.41 -10.15
CA LYS A 693 4.54 9.73 -10.01
C LYS A 693 5.19 9.49 -11.37
N TYR A 694 6.52 9.48 -11.36
CA TYR A 694 7.33 9.02 -12.48
C TYR A 694 7.07 7.52 -12.70
N ILE A 695 6.77 7.12 -13.94
CA ILE A 695 6.64 5.71 -14.35
C ILE A 695 8.02 5.18 -14.71
N GLN A 696 8.71 5.88 -15.62
CA GLN A 696 9.96 5.40 -16.18
C GLN A 696 10.83 6.54 -16.73
N GLU A 697 12.14 6.30 -16.67
CA GLU A 697 13.18 7.13 -17.27
C GLU A 697 13.74 6.40 -18.49
N LEU A 698 13.79 7.07 -19.64
CA LEU A 698 14.41 6.56 -20.85
C LEU A 698 15.68 7.38 -21.11
N GLN A 699 16.82 6.74 -20.92
CA GLN A 699 18.16 7.29 -21.15
C GLN A 699 18.66 6.83 -22.51
N GLY A 700 19.17 7.74 -23.35
CA GLY A 700 19.74 7.31 -24.63
C GLY A 700 20.23 8.38 -25.60
N HIS A 701 19.60 9.56 -25.66
CA HIS A 701 20.14 10.68 -26.44
C HIS A 701 21.34 11.29 -25.70
N ALA A 702 22.30 11.82 -26.45
CA ALA A 702 23.47 12.52 -25.92
C ALA A 702 23.30 14.05 -25.91
N GLY A 703 22.34 14.57 -26.68
CA GLY A 703 21.94 15.99 -26.71
C GLY A 703 20.51 16.23 -26.25
N HIS A 704 20.06 17.49 -26.36
CA HIS A 704 18.76 17.97 -25.91
C HIS A 704 17.58 17.30 -26.66
N VAL A 705 16.59 16.77 -25.95
CA VAL A 705 15.42 16.15 -26.59
C VAL A 705 14.49 17.22 -27.15
N ASN A 706 14.62 17.50 -28.45
CA ASN A 706 13.91 18.58 -29.14
C ASN A 706 12.39 18.36 -29.24
N SER A 707 11.96 17.11 -29.47
CA SER A 707 10.54 16.75 -29.57
C SER A 707 10.30 15.30 -29.12
N VAL A 708 9.14 15.06 -28.51
CA VAL A 708 8.58 13.74 -28.19
C VAL A 708 7.16 13.64 -28.75
N ALA A 709 6.71 12.43 -29.08
CA ALA A 709 5.34 12.17 -29.55
C ALA A 709 4.89 10.76 -29.16
N PHE A 710 3.69 10.61 -28.58
CA PHE A 710 3.06 9.30 -28.35
C PHE A 710 2.42 8.75 -29.63
N SER A 711 2.37 7.43 -29.76
CA SER A 711 1.52 6.77 -30.74
C SER A 711 0.04 6.92 -30.37
N PRO A 712 -0.91 6.86 -31.34
CA PRO A 712 -2.34 7.04 -31.06
C PRO A 712 -2.97 6.03 -30.08
N ASP A 713 -2.34 4.87 -29.89
CA ASP A 713 -2.72 3.82 -28.93
C ASP A 713 -1.98 3.94 -27.58
N GLY A 714 -1.03 4.87 -27.45
CA GLY A 714 -0.21 5.09 -26.25
C GLY A 714 0.86 4.02 -25.97
N THR A 715 1.03 3.01 -26.85
CA THR A 715 1.97 1.89 -26.59
C THR A 715 3.42 2.22 -26.94
N LYS A 716 3.66 3.22 -27.81
CA LYS A 716 4.98 3.65 -28.26
C LYS A 716 5.18 5.15 -28.04
N LEU A 717 6.45 5.53 -27.87
CA LEU A 717 6.89 6.92 -27.80
C LEU A 717 8.01 7.13 -28.83
N ALA A 718 7.88 8.14 -29.67
CA ALA A 718 8.95 8.61 -30.54
C ALA A 718 9.60 9.85 -29.92
N SER A 719 10.89 10.05 -30.19
CA SER A 719 11.69 11.14 -29.63
C SER A 719 12.84 11.51 -30.56
N CYS A 720 13.27 12.77 -30.58
CA CYS A 720 14.37 13.20 -31.44
C CYS A 720 15.34 14.20 -30.78
N SER A 721 16.62 14.04 -31.11
CA SER A 721 17.74 14.93 -30.77
C SER A 721 18.72 14.91 -31.97
N GLU A 722 19.95 14.40 -31.80
CA GLU A 722 20.88 14.05 -32.87
C GLU A 722 20.47 12.77 -33.63
N THR A 723 19.69 11.88 -33.01
CA THR A 723 19.00 10.78 -33.72
C THR A 723 17.51 10.76 -33.40
N LEU A 724 16.74 10.04 -34.22
CA LEU A 724 15.33 9.74 -34.00
C LEU A 724 15.22 8.34 -33.36
N ARG A 725 14.47 8.21 -32.26
CA ARG A 725 14.36 6.96 -31.49
C ARG A 725 12.93 6.60 -31.13
N LEU A 726 12.63 5.30 -31.21
CA LEU A 726 11.34 4.70 -30.90
C LEU A 726 11.44 3.79 -29.68
N TRP A 727 10.55 3.99 -28.71
CA TRP A 727 10.52 3.32 -27.42
C TRP A 727 9.19 2.59 -27.21
N ASP A 728 9.23 1.46 -26.51
CA ASP A 728 8.03 0.82 -25.96
C ASP A 728 7.68 1.49 -24.62
N VAL A 729 6.45 1.95 -24.47
CA VAL A 729 6.00 2.70 -23.28
C VAL A 729 5.70 1.77 -22.09
N THR A 730 5.48 0.48 -22.35
CA THR A 730 5.07 -0.51 -21.32
C THR A 730 6.26 -1.20 -20.67
N THR A 731 7.38 -1.33 -21.39
CA THR A 731 8.65 -1.89 -20.88
C THR A 731 9.73 -0.82 -20.68
N GLY A 732 9.61 0.32 -21.37
CA GLY A 732 10.68 1.31 -21.55
C GLY A 732 11.91 0.78 -22.28
N THR A 733 11.79 -0.34 -23.01
CA THR A 733 12.87 -0.81 -23.87
C THR A 733 12.85 -0.03 -25.18
N HIS A 734 14.04 0.40 -25.60
CA HIS A 734 14.30 0.90 -26.93
C HIS A 734 13.88 -0.14 -27.99
N ILE A 735 12.94 0.21 -28.86
CA ILE A 735 12.47 -0.66 -29.96
C ILE A 735 13.46 -0.57 -31.12
N ALA A 736 13.77 0.66 -31.55
CA ALA A 736 14.66 0.92 -32.67
C ALA A 736 15.26 2.34 -32.59
N GLU A 737 16.52 2.45 -32.99
CA GLU A 737 17.12 3.74 -33.33
C GLU A 737 16.77 3.99 -34.79
N LEU A 738 15.81 4.89 -35.02
CA LEU A 738 15.21 5.13 -36.32
C LEU A 738 16.05 6.09 -37.15
N LEU A 739 17.15 5.52 -37.62
CA LEU A 739 17.93 5.91 -38.79
C LEU A 739 18.89 7.11 -38.62
N GLN A 740 20.15 6.87 -39.02
CA GLN A 740 21.24 7.86 -39.08
C GLN A 740 21.24 8.64 -40.41
N ASP A 741 20.11 8.65 -41.13
CA ASP A 741 20.05 9.19 -42.49
C ASP A 741 19.81 10.72 -42.55
N HIS A 742 19.23 11.31 -41.50
CA HIS A 742 19.26 12.76 -41.28
C HIS A 742 20.69 13.16 -40.90
N THR A 743 21.29 14.12 -41.63
CA THR A 743 22.71 14.48 -41.46
C THR A 743 22.96 15.54 -40.38
N GLU A 744 21.90 16.11 -39.82
CA GLU A 744 21.90 17.21 -38.85
C GLU A 744 20.73 17.03 -37.87
N TRP A 745 20.74 17.78 -36.75
CA TRP A 745 19.74 17.68 -35.67
C TRP A 745 18.28 17.61 -36.14
N VAL A 746 17.50 16.76 -35.49
CA VAL A 746 16.07 16.58 -35.76
C VAL A 746 15.27 17.35 -34.71
N TYR A 747 14.48 18.33 -35.15
CA TYR A 747 13.78 19.26 -34.26
C TYR A 747 12.34 18.86 -33.93
N SER A 748 11.69 18.10 -34.81
CA SER A 748 10.27 17.78 -34.67
C SER A 748 9.97 16.35 -35.15
N VAL A 749 9.13 15.64 -34.40
CA VAL A 749 8.63 14.30 -34.71
C VAL A 749 7.13 14.23 -34.43
N THR A 750 6.38 13.53 -35.29
CA THR A 750 4.94 13.26 -35.11
C THR A 750 4.57 11.88 -35.64
N PHE A 751 3.67 11.18 -34.96
CA PHE A 751 2.98 10.01 -35.53
C PHE A 751 1.88 10.44 -36.51
N SER A 752 1.53 9.55 -37.44
CA SER A 752 0.28 9.63 -38.21
C SER A 752 -0.93 9.24 -37.34
N PRO A 753 -2.16 9.68 -37.67
CA PRO A 753 -3.36 9.40 -36.86
C PRO A 753 -3.72 7.91 -36.70
N ASP A 754 -3.23 7.05 -37.58
CA ASP A 754 -3.37 5.59 -37.56
C ASP A 754 -2.17 4.87 -36.89
N GLY A 755 -1.13 5.61 -36.51
CA GLY A 755 0.08 5.09 -35.86
C GLY A 755 1.03 4.29 -36.76
N THR A 756 0.76 4.19 -38.07
CA THR A 756 1.59 3.38 -38.99
C THR A 756 2.85 4.10 -39.47
N LYS A 757 2.85 5.43 -39.47
CA LYS A 757 3.96 6.27 -39.93
C LYS A 757 4.45 7.22 -38.85
N LEU A 758 5.73 7.58 -38.94
CA LEU A 758 6.32 8.75 -38.31
C LEU A 758 6.72 9.76 -39.39
N ALA A 759 6.62 11.05 -39.09
CA ALA A 759 7.23 12.12 -39.86
C ALA A 759 8.22 12.90 -38.98
N SER A 760 9.36 13.29 -39.54
CA SER A 760 10.36 14.13 -38.89
C SER A 760 10.77 15.33 -39.73
N GLY A 761 11.19 16.41 -39.06
CA GLY A 761 11.81 17.60 -39.67
C GLY A 761 13.18 17.88 -39.04
N SER A 762 14.16 18.24 -39.87
CA SER A 762 15.58 18.38 -39.48
C SER A 762 16.20 19.70 -39.94
N ALA A 763 17.33 20.03 -39.31
CA ALA A 763 18.28 21.02 -39.77
C ALA A 763 18.96 20.68 -41.12
N ASP A 764 18.80 19.46 -41.66
CA ASP A 764 19.22 19.09 -43.02
C ASP A 764 18.32 19.67 -44.15
N ASN A 765 17.37 20.54 -43.78
CA ASN A 765 16.35 21.18 -44.63
C ASN A 765 15.33 20.21 -45.25
N THR A 766 15.34 18.93 -44.88
CA THR A 766 14.37 17.93 -45.36
C THR A 766 13.32 17.56 -44.30
N LEU A 767 12.23 16.96 -44.78
CA LEU A 767 11.38 16.11 -43.96
C LEU A 767 11.50 14.67 -44.41
N ARG A 768 11.24 13.72 -43.50
CA ARG A 768 11.28 12.28 -43.81
C ARG A 768 10.05 11.58 -43.25
N LEU A 769 9.64 10.53 -43.94
CA LEU A 769 8.54 9.64 -43.58
C LEU A 769 9.10 8.24 -43.30
N TRP A 770 8.73 7.66 -42.17
CA TRP A 770 9.25 6.38 -41.68
C TRP A 770 8.11 5.42 -41.34
N ASP A 771 8.29 4.13 -41.62
CA ASP A 771 7.36 3.08 -41.24
C ASP A 771 7.62 2.62 -39.80
N VAL A 772 6.56 2.56 -38.98
CA VAL A 772 6.62 2.28 -37.53
C VAL A 772 6.76 0.79 -37.20
N ALA A 773 6.63 -0.10 -38.18
CA ALA A 773 6.75 -1.55 -38.04
C ALA A 773 8.08 -2.09 -38.58
N THR A 774 8.59 -1.57 -39.71
CA THR A 774 9.90 -1.95 -40.26
C THR A 774 11.04 -1.06 -39.75
N GLY A 775 10.75 0.17 -39.35
CA GLY A 775 11.76 1.17 -38.99
C GLY A 775 12.56 1.69 -40.19
N THR A 776 11.98 1.72 -41.39
CA THR A 776 12.64 2.17 -42.63
C THR A 776 11.98 3.43 -43.22
N GLN A 777 12.74 4.22 -43.98
CA GLN A 777 12.19 5.36 -44.73
C GLN A 777 11.19 4.88 -45.80
N ILE A 778 10.06 5.57 -45.96
CA ILE A 778 8.95 5.20 -46.86
C ILE A 778 9.14 5.80 -48.27
N THR A 779 9.65 7.02 -48.33
CA THR A 779 9.87 7.81 -49.55
C THR A 779 11.27 8.39 -49.53
N GLU A 780 11.75 8.92 -50.66
CA GLU A 780 12.89 9.86 -50.66
C GLU A 780 12.64 11.06 -49.73
N PRO A 781 13.71 11.76 -49.26
CA PRO A 781 13.55 12.95 -48.43
C PRO A 781 12.72 14.03 -49.11
N LEU A 782 11.82 14.63 -48.35
CA LEU A 782 10.89 15.67 -48.78
C LEU A 782 11.66 17.00 -48.90
N GLN A 783 12.30 17.21 -50.04
CA GLN A 783 13.10 18.39 -50.34
C GLN A 783 12.24 19.54 -50.85
N GLY A 784 12.59 20.76 -50.43
CA GLY A 784 12.00 21.99 -50.97
C GLY A 784 12.25 23.21 -50.09
N HIS A 785 12.29 23.04 -48.77
CA HIS A 785 12.70 24.10 -47.84
C HIS A 785 14.17 24.48 -48.03
N THR A 786 14.50 25.74 -47.72
CA THR A 786 15.86 26.30 -47.95
C THR A 786 16.64 26.65 -46.68
N ASP A 787 16.04 26.44 -45.51
CA ASP A 787 16.64 26.54 -44.17
C ASP A 787 15.89 25.54 -43.25
N GLN A 788 16.34 25.40 -42.01
CA GLN A 788 16.01 24.32 -41.08
C GLN A 788 14.49 24.11 -40.91
N VAL A 789 14.04 22.85 -40.89
CA VAL A 789 12.63 22.50 -40.66
C VAL A 789 12.38 22.30 -39.17
N ASN A 790 11.69 23.26 -38.57
CA ASN A 790 11.51 23.35 -37.12
C ASN A 790 10.26 22.63 -36.61
N SER A 791 9.26 22.37 -37.48
CA SER A 791 8.00 21.73 -37.10
C SER A 791 7.41 20.91 -38.24
N VAL A 792 6.83 19.75 -37.90
CA VAL A 792 6.01 18.91 -38.80
C VAL A 792 4.74 18.44 -38.10
N ALA A 793 3.62 18.38 -38.83
CA ALA A 793 2.36 17.83 -38.33
C ALA A 793 1.57 17.11 -39.44
N PHE A 794 0.93 15.98 -39.11
CA PHE A 794 -0.05 15.33 -39.99
C PHE A 794 -1.41 16.04 -39.97
N SER A 795 -2.14 15.96 -41.08
CA SER A 795 -3.59 16.23 -41.10
C SER A 795 -4.36 15.18 -40.25
N PRO A 796 -5.54 15.50 -39.70
CA PRO A 796 -6.32 14.55 -38.90
C PRO A 796 -6.79 13.29 -39.65
N ASP A 797 -6.78 13.32 -40.98
CA ASP A 797 -7.07 12.18 -41.87
C ASP A 797 -5.81 11.40 -42.32
N GLY A 798 -4.61 11.83 -41.89
CA GLY A 798 -3.33 11.23 -42.26
C GLY A 798 -2.90 11.41 -43.72
N THR A 799 -3.69 12.10 -44.54
CA THR A 799 -3.43 12.24 -46.00
C THR A 799 -2.37 13.27 -46.34
N LYS A 800 -2.04 14.20 -45.43
CA LYS A 800 -1.15 15.33 -45.68
C LYS A 800 -0.20 15.59 -44.52
N LEU A 801 0.94 16.18 -44.83
CA LEU A 801 1.84 16.82 -43.87
C LEU A 801 1.80 18.34 -44.08
N VAL A 802 1.88 19.09 -42.98
CA VAL A 802 2.31 20.50 -42.99
C VAL A 802 3.68 20.61 -42.32
N SER A 803 4.56 21.43 -42.89
CA SER A 803 5.88 21.73 -42.35
C SER A 803 6.09 23.22 -42.19
N GLY A 804 6.82 23.62 -41.15
CA GLY A 804 7.26 24.99 -40.91
C GLY A 804 8.78 25.06 -40.84
N SER A 805 9.37 25.99 -41.59
CA SER A 805 10.81 26.16 -41.70
C SER A 805 11.24 27.59 -41.38
N LYS A 806 12.50 27.72 -40.98
CA LYS A 806 13.24 28.97 -40.86
C LYS A 806 13.42 29.71 -42.19
N ASP A 807 13.08 29.08 -43.33
CA ASP A 807 12.94 29.74 -44.64
C ASP A 807 11.71 30.67 -44.74
N LYS A 808 10.97 30.82 -43.64
CA LYS A 808 9.81 31.69 -43.47
C LYS A 808 8.59 31.26 -44.30
N THR A 809 8.59 30.03 -44.78
CA THR A 809 7.45 29.40 -45.46
C THR A 809 6.85 28.27 -44.64
N LEU A 810 5.53 28.08 -44.78
CA LEU A 810 4.86 26.82 -44.45
C LEU A 810 4.63 26.05 -45.75
N ARG A 811 4.83 24.73 -45.76
CA ARG A 811 4.59 23.89 -46.93
C ARG A 811 3.63 22.76 -46.61
N LEU A 812 2.83 22.40 -47.61
CA LEU A 812 1.83 21.33 -47.53
C LEU A 812 2.24 20.22 -48.49
N TRP A 813 2.32 18.98 -47.99
CA TRP A 813 2.78 17.80 -48.72
C TRP A 813 1.73 16.70 -48.67
N ASP A 814 1.71 15.86 -49.70
CA ASP A 814 0.92 14.63 -49.72
C ASP A 814 1.68 13.53 -48.97
N ALA A 815 1.02 12.88 -48.00
CA ALA A 815 1.64 11.89 -47.12
C ALA A 815 1.70 10.46 -47.71
N ALA A 816 1.23 10.28 -48.95
CA ALA A 816 1.34 9.03 -49.72
C ALA A 816 2.38 9.15 -50.85
N THR A 817 2.49 10.30 -51.52
CA THR A 817 3.45 10.51 -52.62
C THR A 817 4.70 11.30 -52.23
N GLY A 818 4.66 12.06 -51.14
CA GLY A 818 5.72 13.00 -50.76
C GLY A 818 5.77 14.29 -51.59
N THR A 819 4.82 14.52 -52.50
CA THR A 819 4.84 15.72 -53.36
C THR A 819 4.25 16.93 -52.66
N GLN A 820 4.87 18.11 -52.81
CA GLN A 820 4.31 19.39 -52.35
C GLN A 820 2.98 19.67 -53.10
N ILE A 821 1.90 19.97 -52.38
CA ILE A 821 0.52 20.08 -52.90
C ILE A 821 0.22 21.48 -53.46
N THR A 822 0.80 22.52 -52.85
CA THR A 822 0.58 23.93 -53.20
C THR A 822 1.89 24.69 -53.19
N GLU A 823 1.91 25.89 -53.76
CA GLU A 823 3.01 26.84 -53.54
C GLU A 823 3.28 27.08 -52.04
N PRO A 824 4.52 27.43 -51.64
CA PRO A 824 4.85 27.70 -50.25
C PRO A 824 4.04 28.87 -49.69
N LEU A 825 3.44 28.69 -48.53
CA LEU A 825 2.64 29.71 -47.85
C LEU A 825 3.60 30.70 -47.17
N GLN A 826 3.65 31.92 -47.71
CA GLN A 826 4.49 33.01 -47.23
C GLN A 826 3.69 33.98 -46.34
N GLY A 827 4.37 34.62 -45.38
CA GLY A 827 3.75 35.59 -44.48
C GLY A 827 4.55 35.83 -43.19
N HIS A 828 5.36 34.86 -42.78
CA HIS A 828 6.38 35.08 -41.76
C HIS A 828 7.50 35.97 -42.34
N THR A 829 8.04 36.88 -41.52
CA THR A 829 9.01 37.90 -41.95
C THR A 829 10.34 37.83 -41.20
N ASN A 830 10.36 37.16 -40.04
CA ASN A 830 11.53 36.63 -39.35
C ASN A 830 11.29 35.17 -39.01
#